data_AF-A0A418EDE8-F1
#
_entry.id   AF-A0A418EDE8-F1
#
_cell.length_a   1.000
_cell.length_b   1.000
_cell.length_c   1.000
_cell.angle_alpha   90.00
_cell.angle_beta   90.00
_cell.angle_gamma   90.00
#
_symmetry.space_group_name_H-M   'P 1'
#
loop_
_entity.id
_entity.type
_entity.pdbx_description
1 polymer ?
#
loop_
_entity_poly.entity_id
_entity_poly.type
_entity_poly.pdbx_seq_one_letter_code
_entity_poly.pdbx_strand_id
1 'polypeptide(L)'
;MQAVEEACLAFAAGRTTAERQAAESVLHQFKQSPQAHADSIHLLTHSAVPMAQFHAVTTLCELSLLERVSVSQRKETIGFLLHHATSSSSMPSFVASALISTIAILIKRNWLQESPTDRTAILSHITQLASSSSNTPSNLVGIKLLLAFVTEMRGASDKKTRAMFQPVAFHTSCRQALEKDGLVQILALAVHLITHQPSPQALEHVYLLTVELLQWFEAPTDSTSILLAVDPRWKPYLVQASFVQAIFQAYTTHRSHGLWSHTIRQVLILLASVTGRRRRSLHVLSNLVAGSIFDSPDHHVAYITWIFHGALFIFHHPLPSNVEREVIDMCQLTYRLVSNWSSLNDPALADPLVSEVARLSCLLLQSALQDEEGGEVWQMEGLDVLMDAWSVLTAPFAAAALPPPPTIQAASAQVVRLYLQVRLRLVCRSDDNDAEEDEDIELNVETANERRTHTTKSLDDESFRHVLDKLHFVILFTGIVIADEYKGEKPVVPCSMEATLSVVEQLVHGVLTLLAEEIQAVQVAPQRESPYLSEQLLSTVTRLHVTYFDIFPSKSADMVALYCQSATVYLSHWTLETFQSVPSIVPLVLKCACDFVEANLAYLSLDKAMDLYGHCDRLIGTFCVTNSVTQRSAISDDELQFEDMFMLLTLLSHLVAKDVIDFADDTANSAGVVADVVFSGLNQVIPLMTHDLLQYPKLSVQYFTLVSYLVDVYPDKVVRLNPSLLHQLLQSLVVGMRHTNTDIVRYSFQSVGELAACQLRQPTASTGLLGQFIPVVLQMLVFEAAAAVVVDGAALALYSLFLVERPNIESIAHAFCAGMDSPLQDTMMHALGQLMHSLPPAQPQTAAFNRRSNMQDVDVAKQAQKRLKRRGYIRKMMQQYRQKEKMEVVFLQSQAEQLELELKHLLNHHNPLAMLPWKEVAAALDTDKQLAMSQKQALADQVTDLQTLIRDMSKWVTAHTSIPTSPSSRPAGWRNISLLGNHTSRVTGKEWITKHMQHNATNMFRQHGFPSLEAAPFQDTDVVFSEHHFTFVRRAQYDVPVGFPLELHLRVFHEFLCDALMVNGLSGVSVPTVVEREASTTLHRLITCRNEGVNLLCGRFTDGADRGLVVAQQIQHDDLWPHDLPQRNRMLCLHEEAQEWGGNLQNLPQDMQEVRYRHDSQAYGQLLSAQAVERNRALVAALMAPPPKKQLASDWSTPPRLAK
;
A
#
# COMPACT_ATOMS: atom_id res chain seq x y z
N MET A 1 48.96 3.78 27.10
CA MET A 1 48.42 2.45 27.42
C MET A 1 47.92 2.36 28.87
N GLN A 2 48.76 2.12 29.89
CA GLN A 2 48.29 1.96 31.30
C GLN A 2 47.32 3.07 31.77
N ALA A 3 47.62 4.35 31.52
CA ALA A 3 46.71 5.46 31.86
C ALA A 3 45.32 5.40 31.18
N VAL A 4 45.20 4.72 30.03
CA VAL A 4 43.91 4.48 29.34
C VAL A 4 43.15 3.35 30.03
N GLU A 5 43.84 2.32 30.50
CA GLU A 5 43.24 1.22 31.28
C GLU A 5 42.77 1.72 32.66
N GLU A 6 43.59 2.53 33.32
CA GLU A 6 43.25 3.23 34.57
C GLU A 6 42.08 4.21 34.37
N ALA A 7 42.06 5.01 33.29
CA ALA A 7 40.93 5.88 32.96
C ALA A 7 39.65 5.07 32.67
N CYS A 8 39.73 3.94 31.96
CA CYS A 8 38.59 3.05 31.72
C CYS A 8 38.01 2.49 33.03
N LEU A 9 38.88 2.07 33.95
CA LEU A 9 38.47 1.56 35.27
C LEU A 9 37.90 2.67 36.15
N ALA A 10 38.51 3.86 36.14
CA ALA A 10 38.03 5.03 36.88
C ALA A 10 36.68 5.55 36.34
N PHE A 11 36.46 5.52 35.02
CA PHE A 11 35.18 5.90 34.42
C PHE A 11 34.06 4.93 34.82
N ALA A 12 34.33 3.62 34.81
CA ALA A 12 33.37 2.59 35.24
C ALA A 12 33.10 2.59 36.75
N ALA A 13 34.08 2.97 37.58
CA ALA A 13 33.94 3.02 39.05
C ALA A 13 33.53 4.39 39.59
N GLY A 14 33.62 5.45 38.78
CA GLY A 14 33.54 6.86 39.20
C GLY A 14 32.18 7.22 39.79
N ARG A 15 32.20 7.79 41.00
CA ARG A 15 30.99 8.13 41.78
C ARG A 15 30.62 9.61 41.67
N THR A 16 31.56 10.44 41.22
CA THR A 16 31.39 11.89 41.05
C THR A 16 31.57 12.29 39.58
N THR A 17 30.96 13.42 39.20
CA THR A 17 31.07 13.98 37.85
C THR A 17 32.52 14.36 37.51
N ALA A 18 33.29 14.83 38.49
CA ALA A 18 34.69 15.24 38.29
C ALA A 18 35.62 14.06 37.98
N GLU A 19 35.45 12.90 38.63
CA GLU A 19 36.19 11.67 38.31
C GLU A 19 35.93 11.22 36.87
N ARG A 20 34.67 11.28 36.42
CA ARG A 20 34.29 10.90 35.05
C ARG A 20 34.86 11.87 34.01
N GLN A 21 34.75 13.18 34.24
CA GLN A 21 35.34 14.20 33.36
C GLN A 21 36.88 14.10 33.27
N ALA A 22 37.55 13.75 34.38
CA ALA A 22 38.99 13.50 34.37
C ALA A 22 39.35 12.27 33.51
N ALA A 23 38.60 11.17 33.62
CA ALA A 23 38.79 9.99 32.78
C ALA A 23 38.46 10.26 31.29
N GLU A 24 37.37 10.97 31.00
CA GLU A 24 37.00 11.41 29.65
C GLU A 24 38.10 12.25 29.00
N SER A 25 38.72 13.17 29.76
CA SER A 25 39.84 13.98 29.29
C SER A 25 41.04 13.12 28.87
N VAL A 26 41.37 12.08 29.63
CA VAL A 26 42.44 11.12 29.26
C VAL A 26 42.07 10.31 28.02
N LEU A 27 40.82 9.87 27.88
CA LEU A 27 40.34 9.16 26.69
C LEU A 27 40.31 10.05 25.44
N HIS A 28 40.01 11.34 25.59
CA HIS A 28 40.06 12.34 24.51
C HIS A 28 41.50 12.64 24.08
N GLN A 29 42.41 12.85 25.04
CA GLN A 29 43.85 13.02 24.79
C GLN A 29 44.46 11.79 24.09
N PHE A 30 44.04 10.58 24.48
CA PHE A 30 44.44 9.33 23.82
C PHE A 30 44.08 9.33 22.33
N LYS A 31 42.84 9.69 21.96
CA LYS A 31 42.40 9.79 20.55
C LYS A 31 43.19 10.82 19.74
N GLN A 32 43.68 11.88 20.38
CA GLN A 32 44.50 12.92 19.74
C GLN A 32 45.99 12.55 19.62
N SER A 33 46.44 11.46 20.23
CA SER A 33 47.85 11.02 20.17
C SER A 33 48.29 10.66 18.74
N PRO A 34 49.49 11.07 18.29
CA PRO A 34 50.03 10.63 17.01
C PRO A 34 50.34 9.12 16.96
N GLN A 35 50.40 8.44 18.10
CA GLN A 35 50.61 6.98 18.21
C GLN A 35 49.30 6.19 18.41
N ALA A 36 48.14 6.85 18.47
CA ALA A 36 46.86 6.25 18.85
C ALA A 36 46.47 5.00 18.05
N HIS A 37 46.84 4.88 16.77
CA HIS A 37 46.59 3.69 15.96
C HIS A 37 47.41 2.47 16.44
N ALA A 38 48.70 2.65 16.68
CA ALA A 38 49.59 1.60 17.19
C ALA A 38 49.27 1.23 18.64
N ASP A 39 49.02 2.23 19.50
CA ASP A 39 48.56 2.01 20.88
C ASP A 39 47.22 1.25 20.92
N SER A 40 46.29 1.53 20.00
CA SER A 40 45.01 0.81 19.92
C SER A 40 45.18 -0.65 19.47
N ILE A 41 46.05 -0.92 18.50
CA ILE A 41 46.39 -2.31 18.11
C ILE A 41 46.96 -3.08 19.31
N HIS A 42 47.85 -2.45 20.10
CA HIS A 42 48.42 -3.08 21.30
C HIS A 42 47.37 -3.27 22.42
N LEU A 43 46.54 -2.26 22.71
CA LEU A 43 45.48 -2.35 23.72
C LEU A 43 44.47 -3.45 23.38
N LEU A 44 44.03 -3.56 22.11
CA LEU A 44 43.09 -4.60 21.68
C LEU A 44 43.67 -6.02 21.79
N THR A 45 45.00 -6.18 21.65
CA THR A 45 45.66 -7.49 21.66
C THR A 45 46.21 -7.92 23.02
N HIS A 46 46.53 -6.98 23.91
CA HIS A 46 47.23 -7.26 25.18
C HIS A 46 46.49 -6.77 26.44
N SER A 47 45.52 -5.85 26.33
CA SER A 47 44.81 -5.35 27.51
C SER A 47 43.87 -6.41 28.06
N ALA A 48 43.88 -6.58 29.39
CA ALA A 48 42.90 -7.37 30.12
C ALA A 48 41.62 -6.60 30.46
N VAL A 49 41.52 -5.30 30.11
CA VAL A 49 40.39 -4.42 30.46
C VAL A 49 39.43 -4.30 29.27
N PRO A 50 38.22 -4.89 29.33
CA PRO A 50 37.29 -4.90 28.19
C PRO A 50 36.90 -3.52 27.66
N MET A 51 36.81 -2.52 28.53
CA MET A 51 36.48 -1.16 28.10
C MET A 51 37.65 -0.45 27.40
N ALA A 52 38.90 -0.80 27.73
CA ALA A 52 40.07 -0.32 26.98
C ALA A 52 40.17 -0.99 25.59
N GLN A 53 39.82 -2.28 25.49
CA GLN A 53 39.66 -2.96 24.19
C GLN A 53 38.57 -2.30 23.33
N PHE A 54 37.42 -1.96 23.93
CA PHE A 54 36.33 -1.23 23.24
C PHE A 54 36.78 0.16 22.77
N HIS A 55 37.43 0.95 23.63
CA HIS A 55 37.93 2.27 23.24
C HIS A 55 39.01 2.19 22.17
N ALA A 56 39.87 1.16 22.19
CA ALA A 56 40.82 0.88 21.11
C ALA A 56 40.13 0.57 19.78
N VAL A 57 39.08 -0.28 19.76
CA VAL A 57 38.26 -0.56 18.57
C VAL A 57 37.61 0.71 18.01
N THR A 58 36.98 1.54 18.86
CA THR A 58 36.38 2.80 18.40
C THR A 58 37.42 3.79 17.87
N THR A 59 38.60 3.85 18.49
CA THR A 59 39.69 4.74 18.08
C THR A 59 40.30 4.29 16.74
N LEU A 60 40.44 2.98 16.51
CA LEU A 60 40.81 2.45 15.18
C LEU A 60 39.76 2.80 14.12
N CYS A 61 38.47 2.67 14.43
CA CYS A 61 37.40 3.05 13.50
C CYS A 61 37.51 4.54 13.10
N GLU A 62 37.57 5.44 14.09
CA GLU A 62 37.65 6.89 13.88
C GLU A 62 38.92 7.29 13.09
N LEU A 63 40.08 6.76 13.46
CA LEU A 63 41.35 7.05 12.78
C LEU A 63 41.37 6.53 11.34
N SER A 64 40.83 5.34 11.08
CA SER A 64 40.77 4.73 9.74
C SER A 64 39.70 5.35 8.83
N LEU A 65 38.72 6.09 9.37
CA LEU A 65 37.69 6.79 8.58
C LEU A 65 38.18 8.14 8.01
N LEU A 66 39.24 8.73 8.57
CA LEU A 66 39.81 10.02 8.15
C LEU A 66 40.20 10.02 6.67
N GLU A 67 39.89 11.10 5.94
CA GLU A 67 40.09 11.18 4.49
C GLU A 67 41.55 10.99 4.03
N ARG A 68 42.51 11.33 4.90
CA ARG A 68 43.95 11.10 4.69
C ARG A 68 44.36 9.62 4.64
N VAL A 69 43.49 8.68 5.01
CA VAL A 69 43.81 7.24 5.08
C VAL A 69 43.44 6.53 3.78
N SER A 70 44.46 5.95 3.15
CA SER A 70 44.33 5.24 1.87
C SER A 70 43.49 3.96 1.96
N VAL A 71 43.00 3.52 0.79
CA VAL A 71 42.22 2.28 0.63
C VAL A 71 43.01 1.05 1.10
N SER A 72 44.33 1.02 0.85
CA SER A 72 45.24 -0.06 1.29
C SER A 72 45.44 -0.08 2.81
N GLN A 73 45.68 1.08 3.45
CA GLN A 73 45.79 1.15 4.91
C GLN A 73 44.49 0.74 5.62
N ARG A 74 43.34 1.09 5.04
CA ARG A 74 42.03 0.57 5.50
C ARG A 74 41.91 -0.95 5.31
N LYS A 75 42.33 -1.49 4.16
CA LYS A 75 42.40 -2.96 3.91
C LYS A 75 43.31 -3.68 4.93
N GLU A 76 44.46 -3.11 5.29
CA GLU A 76 45.36 -3.64 6.32
C GLU A 76 44.69 -3.67 7.71
N THR A 77 44.03 -2.58 8.10
CA THR A 77 43.28 -2.50 9.37
C THR A 77 42.12 -3.50 9.40
N ILE A 78 41.36 -3.62 8.31
CA ILE A 78 40.28 -4.62 8.15
C ILE A 78 40.83 -6.05 8.30
N GLY A 79 41.95 -6.36 7.65
CA GLY A 79 42.59 -7.68 7.72
C GLY A 79 43.06 -8.05 9.13
N PHE A 80 43.68 -7.10 9.84
CA PHE A 80 44.08 -7.28 11.23
C PHE A 80 42.88 -7.52 12.15
N LEU A 81 41.83 -6.70 12.07
CA LEU A 81 40.63 -6.84 12.91
C LEU A 81 39.92 -8.17 12.63
N LEU A 82 39.78 -8.56 11.36
CA LEU A 82 39.14 -9.83 10.98
C LEU A 82 39.95 -11.05 11.48
N HIS A 83 41.27 -11.02 11.34
CA HIS A 83 42.13 -12.06 11.89
C HIS A 83 41.96 -12.18 13.41
N HIS A 84 42.04 -11.06 14.14
CA HIS A 84 41.83 -11.03 15.59
C HIS A 84 40.45 -11.55 16.00
N ALA A 85 39.39 -11.22 15.27
CA ALA A 85 38.03 -11.74 15.50
C ALA A 85 37.96 -13.27 15.39
N THR A 86 38.66 -13.86 14.42
CA THR A 86 38.66 -15.32 14.20
C THR A 86 39.61 -16.10 15.12
N SER A 87 40.65 -15.45 15.67
CA SER A 87 41.67 -16.10 16.51
C SER A 87 41.51 -15.87 18.01
N SER A 88 40.71 -14.89 18.44
CA SER A 88 40.44 -14.64 19.86
C SER A 88 39.41 -15.64 20.43
N SER A 89 39.80 -16.40 21.45
CA SER A 89 38.99 -17.49 22.03
C SER A 89 37.99 -17.03 23.10
N SER A 90 38.12 -15.82 23.65
CA SER A 90 37.23 -15.30 24.71
C SER A 90 37.16 -13.77 24.78
N MET A 91 36.70 -13.14 23.69
CA MET A 91 36.39 -11.69 23.70
C MET A 91 34.99 -11.42 24.30
N PRO A 92 34.80 -10.42 25.18
CA PRO A 92 33.48 -10.03 25.69
C PRO A 92 32.53 -9.61 24.58
N SER A 93 31.24 -9.95 24.71
CA SER A 93 30.23 -9.82 23.65
C SER A 93 30.10 -8.40 23.08
N PHE A 94 30.15 -7.36 23.93
CA PHE A 94 30.05 -5.97 23.48
C PHE A 94 31.30 -5.50 22.72
N VAL A 95 32.50 -5.96 23.10
CA VAL A 95 33.76 -5.68 22.38
C VAL A 95 33.75 -6.39 21.02
N ALA A 96 33.35 -7.66 21.00
CA ALA A 96 33.23 -8.44 19.77
C ALA A 96 32.19 -7.84 18.81
N SER A 97 31.05 -7.36 19.32
CA SER A 97 30.04 -6.65 18.54
C SER A 97 30.60 -5.35 17.94
N ALA A 98 31.22 -4.50 18.76
CA ALA A 98 31.86 -3.26 18.29
C ALA A 98 32.96 -3.50 17.24
N LEU A 99 33.73 -4.58 17.39
CA LEU A 99 34.79 -4.97 16.46
C LEU A 99 34.20 -5.42 15.12
N ILE A 100 33.19 -6.30 15.14
CA ILE A 100 32.51 -6.77 13.92
C ILE A 100 31.79 -5.61 13.20
N SER A 101 31.14 -4.71 13.94
CA SER A 101 30.57 -3.47 13.38
C SER A 101 31.64 -2.56 12.77
N THR A 102 32.81 -2.44 13.40
CA THR A 102 33.94 -1.65 12.86
C THR A 102 34.44 -2.23 11.54
N ILE A 103 34.58 -3.57 11.43
CA ILE A 103 34.92 -4.22 10.16
C ILE A 103 33.89 -3.89 9.08
N ALA A 104 32.59 -4.01 9.38
CA ALA A 104 31.51 -3.68 8.45
C ALA A 104 31.55 -2.20 7.97
N ILE A 105 31.76 -1.25 8.89
CA ILE A 105 31.86 0.19 8.60
C ILE A 105 33.07 0.49 7.70
N LEU A 106 34.24 -0.11 7.97
CA LEU A 106 35.44 0.10 7.16
C LEU A 106 35.33 -0.54 5.77
N ILE A 107 34.72 -1.73 5.66
CA ILE A 107 34.39 -2.33 4.35
C ILE A 107 33.44 -1.40 3.58
N LYS A 108 32.40 -0.86 4.21
CA LYS A 108 31.49 0.12 3.59
C LYS A 108 32.20 1.41 3.17
N ARG A 109 33.19 1.89 3.93
CA ARG A 109 34.02 3.07 3.57
C ARG A 109 34.85 2.81 2.31
N ASN A 110 35.41 1.60 2.18
CA ASN A 110 36.14 1.17 0.98
C ASN A 110 35.20 0.92 -0.21
N TRP A 111 33.98 0.42 0.01
CA TRP A 111 33.12 -0.24 -0.99
C TRP A 111 33.08 0.40 -2.38
N LEU A 112 32.79 1.70 -2.49
CA LEU A 112 32.71 2.40 -3.79
C LEU A 112 34.08 2.65 -4.45
N GLN A 113 35.16 2.63 -3.67
CA GLN A 113 36.54 2.78 -4.12
C GLN A 113 37.15 1.44 -4.58
N GLU A 114 36.59 0.31 -4.15
CA GLU A 114 36.98 -1.04 -4.60
C GLU A 114 36.43 -1.37 -5.99
N SER A 115 37.15 -2.21 -6.76
CA SER A 115 36.66 -2.73 -8.04
C SER A 115 35.52 -3.75 -7.84
N PRO A 116 34.67 -4.02 -8.84
CA PRO A 116 33.65 -5.08 -8.75
C PRO A 116 34.25 -6.45 -8.38
N THR A 117 35.42 -6.78 -8.93
CA THR A 117 36.17 -7.99 -8.62
C THR A 117 36.66 -8.03 -7.16
N ASP A 118 37.14 -6.92 -6.61
CA ASP A 118 37.51 -6.83 -5.18
C ASP A 118 36.27 -7.01 -4.28
N ARG A 119 35.14 -6.40 -4.63
CA ARG A 119 33.86 -6.55 -3.90
C ARG A 119 33.41 -8.00 -3.86
N THR A 120 33.44 -8.70 -5.00
CA THR A 120 33.12 -10.14 -5.06
C THR A 120 34.10 -10.97 -4.24
N ALA A 121 35.41 -10.64 -4.24
CA ALA A 121 36.40 -11.34 -3.42
C ALA A 121 36.16 -11.14 -1.91
N ILE A 122 35.81 -9.91 -1.47
CA ILE A 122 35.44 -9.61 -0.08
C ILE A 122 34.21 -10.41 0.33
N LEU A 123 33.14 -10.41 -0.48
CA LEU A 123 31.93 -11.19 -0.20
C LEU A 123 32.20 -12.69 -0.22
N SER A 124 33.05 -13.19 -1.12
CA SER A 124 33.45 -14.60 -1.17
C SER A 124 34.18 -15.02 0.11
N HIS A 125 35.10 -14.20 0.62
CA HIS A 125 35.81 -14.48 1.87
C HIS A 125 34.86 -14.50 3.09
N ILE A 126 33.96 -13.52 3.22
CA ILE A 126 33.02 -13.46 4.35
C ILE A 126 32.00 -14.62 4.27
N THR A 127 31.52 -14.95 3.07
CA THR A 127 30.59 -16.09 2.88
C THR A 127 31.28 -17.44 3.12
N GLN A 128 32.56 -17.61 2.76
CA GLN A 128 33.36 -18.79 3.10
C GLN A 128 33.59 -18.94 4.62
N LEU A 129 33.79 -17.84 5.34
CA LEU A 129 33.85 -17.88 6.82
C LEU A 129 32.49 -18.29 7.40
N ALA A 130 31.40 -17.69 6.93
CA ALA A 130 30.03 -18.04 7.35
C ALA A 130 29.58 -19.47 6.93
N SER A 131 30.29 -20.12 6.00
CA SER A 131 30.09 -21.51 5.61
C SER A 131 31.17 -22.47 6.11
N SER A 132 32.07 -22.05 7.01
CA SER A 132 33.00 -22.99 7.67
C SER A 132 32.23 -23.95 8.58
N SER A 133 32.84 -25.08 8.97
CA SER A 133 32.14 -26.13 9.73
C SER A 133 31.46 -25.58 11.01
N SER A 134 30.22 -26.03 11.25
CA SER A 134 29.22 -25.37 12.10
C SER A 134 29.57 -25.15 13.58
N ASN A 135 30.66 -25.77 14.05
CA ASN A 135 31.20 -25.66 15.42
C ASN A 135 32.53 -24.86 15.49
N THR A 136 32.94 -24.18 14.42
CA THR A 136 34.12 -23.30 14.42
C THR A 136 33.74 -21.86 14.84
N PRO A 137 34.57 -21.15 15.62
CA PRO A 137 34.30 -19.75 15.97
C PRO A 137 34.23 -18.85 14.71
N SER A 138 35.00 -19.17 13.68
CA SER A 138 34.98 -18.53 12.36
C SER A 138 33.58 -18.53 11.71
N ASN A 139 32.78 -19.58 11.90
CA ASN A 139 31.42 -19.67 11.37
C ASN A 139 30.52 -18.56 11.97
N LEU A 140 30.50 -18.48 13.30
CA LEU A 140 29.72 -17.50 14.03
C LEU A 140 30.20 -16.06 13.77
N VAL A 141 31.51 -15.85 13.64
CA VAL A 141 32.10 -14.55 13.27
C VAL A 141 31.69 -14.15 11.84
N GLY A 142 31.73 -15.08 10.88
CA GLY A 142 31.31 -14.85 9.50
C GLY A 142 29.83 -14.45 9.40
N ILE A 143 28.94 -15.19 10.08
CA ILE A 143 27.50 -14.91 10.08
C ILE A 143 27.20 -13.56 10.75
N LYS A 144 27.84 -13.26 11.89
CA LYS A 144 27.73 -11.94 12.57
C LYS A 144 28.25 -10.80 11.70
N LEU A 145 29.30 -11.03 10.92
CA LEU A 145 29.83 -10.03 9.98
C LEU A 145 28.92 -9.81 8.78
N LEU A 146 28.27 -10.85 8.23
CA LEU A 146 27.22 -10.68 7.22
C LEU A 146 26.06 -9.85 7.76
N LEU A 147 25.58 -10.17 8.97
CA LEU A 147 24.52 -9.41 9.65
C LEU A 147 24.89 -7.94 9.81
N ALA A 148 26.06 -7.65 10.42
CA ALA A 148 26.53 -6.28 10.62
C ALA A 148 26.75 -5.52 9.30
N PHE A 149 27.26 -6.20 8.26
CA PHE A 149 27.46 -5.61 6.93
C PHE A 149 26.13 -5.27 6.24
N VAL A 150 25.14 -6.18 6.22
CA VAL A 150 23.82 -5.90 5.66
C VAL A 150 23.12 -4.78 6.43
N THR A 151 23.11 -4.85 7.78
CA THR A 151 22.53 -3.82 8.65
C THR A 151 23.14 -2.44 8.43
N GLU A 152 24.46 -2.37 8.27
CA GLU A 152 25.15 -1.11 8.00
C GLU A 152 24.83 -0.60 6.59
N MET A 153 24.74 -1.47 5.59
CA MET A 153 24.46 -1.13 4.19
C MET A 153 22.99 -0.80 3.87
N ARG A 154 22.02 -1.31 4.64
CA ARG A 154 20.56 -1.23 4.36
C ARG A 154 20.00 0.19 4.20
N GLY A 155 20.59 1.20 4.86
CA GLY A 155 20.09 2.57 4.77
C GLY A 155 21.06 3.63 5.29
N ALA A 156 20.82 4.87 4.86
CA ALA A 156 21.38 6.07 5.44
C ALA A 156 20.51 6.50 6.64
N SER A 157 21.15 7.02 7.68
CA SER A 157 20.51 7.77 8.76
C SER A 157 21.45 8.88 9.20
N ASP A 158 20.95 9.90 9.88
CA ASP A 158 21.79 10.99 10.40
C ASP A 158 22.95 10.46 11.25
N LYS A 159 22.69 9.44 12.08
CA LYS A 159 23.70 8.76 12.90
C LYS A 159 24.81 8.14 12.05
N LYS A 160 24.49 7.42 10.96
CA LYS A 160 25.47 6.79 10.05
C LYS A 160 26.22 7.83 9.20
N THR A 161 25.48 8.83 8.70
CA THR A 161 25.97 9.95 7.88
C THR A 161 27.03 10.76 8.63
N ARG A 162 26.73 11.13 9.89
CA ARG A 162 27.65 11.80 10.80
C ARG A 162 28.83 10.89 11.19
N ALA A 163 28.59 9.63 11.55
CA ALA A 163 29.64 8.71 12.00
C ALA A 163 30.69 8.38 10.91
N MET A 164 30.30 8.30 9.64
CA MET A 164 31.23 8.07 8.53
C MET A 164 31.79 9.37 7.90
N PHE A 165 31.29 10.54 8.30
CA PHE A 165 31.54 11.83 7.64
C PHE A 165 31.31 11.78 6.11
N GLN A 166 30.24 11.14 5.65
CA GLN A 166 29.89 11.00 4.23
C GLN A 166 28.42 11.37 3.99
N PRO A 167 28.07 11.97 2.84
CA PRO A 167 26.69 12.39 2.56
C PRO A 167 25.75 11.19 2.34
N VAL A 168 24.45 11.40 2.54
CA VAL A 168 23.38 10.41 2.28
C VAL A 168 23.54 9.71 0.91
N ALA A 169 23.90 10.47 -0.13
CA ALA A 169 24.16 9.94 -1.47
C ALA A 169 25.23 8.83 -1.52
N PHE A 170 26.31 8.92 -0.73
CA PHE A 170 27.33 7.89 -0.64
C PHE A 170 26.74 6.57 -0.13
N HIS A 171 25.94 6.65 0.95
CA HIS A 171 25.28 5.47 1.51
C HIS A 171 24.27 4.85 0.53
N THR A 172 23.50 5.67 -0.18
CA THR A 172 22.57 5.22 -1.23
C THR A 172 23.31 4.50 -2.36
N SER A 173 24.43 5.02 -2.85
CA SER A 173 25.26 4.34 -3.84
C SER A 173 25.89 3.04 -3.31
N CYS A 174 26.26 2.97 -2.03
CA CYS A 174 26.72 1.72 -1.41
C CYS A 174 25.60 0.64 -1.42
N ARG A 175 24.37 1.01 -1.02
CA ARG A 175 23.18 0.13 -1.06
C ARG A 175 22.96 -0.42 -2.47
N GLN A 176 22.90 0.47 -3.47
CA GLN A 176 22.71 0.12 -4.89
C GLN A 176 23.80 -0.83 -5.43
N ALA A 177 25.06 -0.60 -5.06
CA ALA A 177 26.17 -1.45 -5.48
C ALA A 177 26.07 -2.87 -4.89
N LEU A 178 25.63 -3.02 -3.64
CA LEU A 178 25.41 -4.35 -3.04
C LEU A 178 24.17 -5.05 -3.62
N GLU A 179 23.07 -4.34 -3.84
CA GLU A 179 21.89 -4.87 -4.54
C GLU A 179 22.26 -5.49 -5.89
N LYS A 180 23.07 -4.78 -6.68
CA LYS A 180 23.51 -5.24 -8.00
C LYS A 180 24.40 -6.48 -7.90
N ASP A 181 25.52 -6.36 -7.17
CA ASP A 181 26.69 -7.24 -7.33
C ASP A 181 26.86 -8.31 -6.24
N GLY A 182 26.00 -8.38 -5.21
CA GLY A 182 26.22 -9.34 -4.10
C GLY A 182 25.04 -9.77 -3.23
N LEU A 183 23.96 -9.00 -3.10
CA LEU A 183 22.93 -9.26 -2.10
C LEU A 183 22.22 -10.64 -2.25
N VAL A 184 22.04 -11.11 -3.48
CA VAL A 184 21.47 -12.45 -3.80
C VAL A 184 22.35 -13.59 -3.28
N GLN A 185 23.68 -13.43 -3.26
CA GLN A 185 24.61 -14.43 -2.72
C GLN A 185 24.45 -14.57 -1.20
N ILE A 186 24.20 -13.46 -0.50
CA ILE A 186 24.01 -13.44 0.95
C ILE A 186 22.69 -14.14 1.33
N LEU A 187 21.61 -13.89 0.57
CA LEU A 187 20.35 -14.63 0.70
C LEU A 187 20.54 -16.13 0.46
N ALA A 188 21.19 -16.51 -0.65
CA ALA A 188 21.40 -17.91 -1.00
C ALA A 188 22.11 -18.68 0.13
N LEU A 189 23.10 -18.04 0.76
CA LEU A 189 23.76 -18.59 1.95
C LEU A 189 22.84 -18.62 3.18
N ALA A 190 22.05 -17.59 3.46
CA ALA A 190 21.13 -17.57 4.59
C ALA A 190 20.08 -18.70 4.51
N VAL A 191 19.48 -18.91 3.32
CA VAL A 191 18.54 -20.02 3.07
C VAL A 191 19.24 -21.38 3.14
N HIS A 192 20.47 -21.51 2.63
CA HIS A 192 21.28 -22.72 2.81
C HIS A 192 21.55 -23.02 4.28
N LEU A 193 21.94 -22.03 5.09
CA LEU A 193 22.20 -22.20 6.51
C LEU A 193 20.93 -22.57 7.29
N ILE A 194 19.78 -21.93 7.03
CA ILE A 194 18.51 -22.30 7.68
C ILE A 194 18.13 -23.75 7.38
N THR A 195 18.27 -24.18 6.11
CA THR A 195 17.93 -25.56 5.70
C THR A 195 18.92 -26.61 6.19
N HIS A 196 20.17 -26.25 6.50
CA HIS A 196 21.22 -27.18 6.94
C HIS A 196 21.56 -27.09 8.44
N GLN A 197 20.89 -26.18 9.17
CA GLN A 197 20.95 -25.99 10.63
C GLN A 197 22.38 -25.94 11.22
N PRO A 198 23.07 -24.77 11.18
CA PRO A 198 24.30 -24.55 11.94
C PRO A 198 24.04 -24.59 13.46
N SER A 199 25.09 -24.40 14.26
CA SER A 199 24.97 -24.39 15.72
C SER A 199 23.91 -23.39 16.24
N PRO A 200 23.22 -23.68 17.37
CA PRO A 200 22.15 -22.85 17.92
C PRO A 200 22.43 -21.34 17.91
N GLN A 201 23.59 -20.93 18.41
CA GLN A 201 24.00 -19.51 18.48
C GLN A 201 24.20 -18.87 17.10
N ALA A 202 24.57 -19.64 16.08
CA ALA A 202 24.70 -19.17 14.71
C ALA A 202 23.33 -19.00 14.05
N LEU A 203 22.41 -19.97 14.23
CA LEU A 203 21.09 -19.97 13.61
C LEU A 203 20.24 -18.73 13.97
N GLU A 204 20.30 -18.28 15.23
CA GLU A 204 19.71 -17.01 15.68
C GLU A 204 20.13 -15.81 14.82
N HIS A 205 21.43 -15.71 14.52
CA HIS A 205 22.00 -14.63 13.72
C HIS A 205 21.69 -14.79 12.22
N VAL A 206 21.38 -16.01 11.75
CA VAL A 206 20.88 -16.24 10.38
C VAL A 206 19.41 -15.80 10.25
N TYR A 207 18.57 -15.99 11.28
CA TYR A 207 17.22 -15.43 11.28
C TYR A 207 17.24 -13.89 11.32
N LEU A 208 18.07 -13.28 12.18
CA LEU A 208 18.28 -11.83 12.18
C LEU A 208 18.79 -11.31 10.82
N LEU A 209 19.73 -12.02 10.17
CA LEU A 209 20.19 -11.70 8.82
C LEU A 209 19.04 -11.82 7.79
N THR A 210 18.14 -12.79 7.94
CA THR A 210 16.99 -12.98 7.06
C THR A 210 15.96 -11.86 7.24
N VAL A 211 15.73 -11.38 8.46
CA VAL A 211 14.94 -10.17 8.75
C VAL A 211 15.58 -8.95 8.05
N GLU A 212 16.85 -8.66 8.29
CA GLU A 212 17.56 -7.53 7.67
C GLU A 212 17.58 -7.60 6.11
N LEU A 213 17.62 -8.80 5.54
CA LEU A 213 17.54 -9.05 4.10
C LEU A 213 16.14 -8.83 3.53
N LEU A 214 15.07 -9.23 4.22
CA LEU A 214 13.69 -9.00 3.76
C LEU A 214 13.30 -7.52 3.93
N GLN A 215 13.63 -6.93 5.07
CA GLN A 215 13.48 -5.51 5.34
C GLN A 215 14.35 -4.61 4.44
N TRP A 216 15.25 -5.18 3.63
CA TRP A 216 15.91 -4.45 2.55
C TRP A 216 14.93 -3.92 1.49
N PHE A 217 13.72 -4.49 1.41
CA PHE A 217 12.66 -4.06 0.49
C PHE A 217 11.56 -3.25 1.15
N GLU A 218 11.66 -2.95 2.45
CA GLU A 218 10.82 -1.93 3.08
C GLU A 218 11.09 -0.57 2.42
N ALA A 219 10.00 0.16 2.18
CA ALA A 219 10.06 1.51 1.65
C ALA A 219 10.48 2.53 2.74
N PRO A 220 10.89 3.76 2.36
CA PRO A 220 11.04 4.84 3.32
C PRO A 220 9.75 5.13 4.10
N THR A 221 9.89 5.83 5.23
CA THR A 221 8.82 6.22 6.17
C THR A 221 7.57 6.83 5.54
N ASP A 222 7.71 7.39 4.35
CA ASP A 222 6.69 8.17 3.65
C ASP A 222 5.75 7.28 2.81
N SER A 223 5.92 5.95 2.85
CA SER A 223 5.15 4.96 2.09
C SER A 223 4.18 4.18 2.98
N THR A 224 2.88 4.32 2.71
CA THR A 224 1.80 3.58 3.38
C THR A 224 1.74 2.08 3.06
N SER A 225 2.47 1.60 2.04
CA SER A 225 2.45 0.19 1.64
C SER A 225 3.37 -0.67 2.50
N ILE A 226 2.79 -1.52 3.34
CA ILE A 226 3.49 -2.54 4.17
C ILE A 226 4.06 -3.72 3.36
N LEU A 227 3.74 -3.82 2.06
CA LEU A 227 4.10 -4.95 1.21
C LEU A 227 5.49 -4.80 0.57
N LEU A 228 6.23 -5.91 0.48
CA LEU A 228 7.61 -5.98 0.00
C LEU A 228 7.68 -6.37 -1.48
N ALA A 229 8.07 -5.41 -2.33
CA ALA A 229 8.37 -5.64 -3.75
C ALA A 229 9.80 -6.16 -3.93
N VAL A 230 10.00 -7.45 -3.66
CA VAL A 230 11.31 -8.13 -3.67
C VAL A 230 11.89 -8.30 -5.08
N ASP A 231 13.22 -8.30 -5.18
CA ASP A 231 13.95 -8.55 -6.44
C ASP A 231 13.68 -9.97 -7.00
N PRO A 232 13.27 -10.12 -8.28
CA PRO A 232 12.94 -11.43 -8.86
C PRO A 232 14.06 -12.48 -8.81
N ARG A 233 15.34 -12.08 -8.68
CA ARG A 233 16.48 -13.00 -8.50
C ARG A 233 16.41 -13.79 -7.19
N TRP A 234 15.53 -13.40 -6.26
CA TRP A 234 15.34 -14.04 -4.96
C TRP A 234 14.33 -15.21 -5.02
N LYS A 235 13.55 -15.32 -6.11
CA LYS A 235 12.55 -16.37 -6.36
C LYS A 235 13.03 -17.80 -6.03
N PRO A 236 14.18 -18.30 -6.53
CA PRO A 236 14.62 -19.69 -6.27
C PRO A 236 15.04 -19.96 -4.81
N TYR A 237 15.00 -18.95 -3.94
CA TYR A 237 15.38 -19.06 -2.53
C TYR A 237 14.20 -18.77 -1.59
N LEU A 238 13.42 -17.69 -1.82
CA LEU A 238 12.26 -17.33 -1.00
C LEU A 238 10.97 -18.01 -1.43
N VAL A 239 10.69 -18.08 -2.73
CA VAL A 239 9.43 -18.60 -3.27
C VAL A 239 9.58 -20.11 -3.50
N GLN A 240 9.78 -20.84 -2.40
CA GLN A 240 9.98 -22.29 -2.37
C GLN A 240 9.16 -22.87 -1.22
N ALA A 241 8.24 -23.79 -1.50
CA ALA A 241 7.38 -24.40 -0.48
C ALA A 241 8.18 -25.05 0.66
N SER A 242 9.32 -25.68 0.33
CA SER A 242 10.24 -26.27 1.30
C SER A 242 10.90 -25.26 2.24
N PHE A 243 11.19 -24.03 1.77
CA PHE A 243 11.73 -22.97 2.62
C PHE A 243 10.66 -22.41 3.55
N VAL A 244 9.46 -22.12 3.02
CA VAL A 244 8.31 -21.67 3.84
C VAL A 244 7.99 -22.70 4.91
N GLN A 245 7.89 -23.98 4.54
CA GLN A 245 7.67 -25.09 5.47
C GLN A 245 8.79 -25.20 6.52
N ALA A 246 10.05 -25.00 6.16
CA ALA A 246 11.17 -25.03 7.11
C ALA A 246 11.10 -23.89 8.15
N ILE A 247 10.65 -22.68 7.79
CA ILE A 247 10.45 -21.59 8.75
C ILE A 247 9.28 -21.91 9.71
N PHE A 248 8.15 -22.42 9.19
CA PHE A 248 7.04 -22.86 10.06
C PHE A 248 7.43 -24.03 10.98
N GLN A 249 8.23 -24.98 10.50
CA GLN A 249 8.75 -26.07 11.32
C GLN A 249 9.76 -25.57 12.37
N ALA A 250 10.61 -24.61 12.04
CA ALA A 250 11.49 -23.96 13.01
C ALA A 250 10.69 -23.22 14.09
N TYR A 251 9.59 -22.56 13.70
CA TYR A 251 8.69 -21.90 14.66
C TYR A 251 8.07 -22.91 15.62
N THR A 252 7.45 -23.98 15.13
CA THR A 252 6.81 -24.99 16.00
C THR A 252 7.80 -25.72 16.89
N THR A 253 9.04 -25.92 16.42
CA THR A 253 10.14 -26.53 17.20
C THR A 253 10.66 -25.60 18.31
N HIS A 254 10.62 -24.27 18.11
CA HIS A 254 11.22 -23.28 19.01
C HIS A 254 10.23 -22.30 19.65
N ARG A 255 8.91 -22.58 19.58
CA ARG A 255 7.81 -21.69 20.03
C ARG A 255 7.99 -21.16 21.46
N SER A 256 8.52 -21.98 22.36
CA SER A 256 8.77 -21.65 23.78
C SER A 256 10.09 -20.90 24.05
N HIS A 257 10.97 -20.73 23.06
CA HIS A 257 12.26 -20.07 23.23
C HIS A 257 12.16 -18.57 22.94
N GLY A 258 11.81 -17.79 23.97
CA GLY A 258 11.30 -16.40 23.85
C GLY A 258 11.94 -15.51 22.78
N LEU A 259 13.26 -15.35 22.78
CA LEU A 259 13.96 -14.46 21.83
C LEU A 259 13.92 -14.99 20.37
N TRP A 260 14.02 -16.30 20.19
CA TRP A 260 14.00 -16.93 18.87
C TRP A 260 12.60 -16.99 18.29
N SER A 261 11.61 -17.34 19.13
CA SER A 261 10.19 -17.46 18.76
C SER A 261 9.70 -16.18 18.08
N HIS A 262 9.98 -15.01 18.68
CA HIS A 262 9.69 -13.71 18.06
C HIS A 262 10.48 -13.46 16.76
N THR A 263 11.79 -13.72 16.72
CA THR A 263 12.61 -13.48 15.52
C THR A 263 12.13 -14.35 14.33
N ILE A 264 11.70 -15.59 14.58
CA ILE A 264 11.14 -16.48 13.56
C ILE A 264 9.76 -15.98 13.10
N ARG A 265 8.90 -15.48 14.00
CA ARG A 265 7.63 -14.82 13.60
C ARG A 265 7.86 -13.57 12.76
N GLN A 266 8.87 -12.77 13.08
CA GLN A 266 9.23 -11.60 12.26
C GLN A 266 9.67 -12.01 10.84
N VAL A 267 10.37 -13.14 10.67
CA VAL A 267 10.60 -13.73 9.33
C VAL A 267 9.28 -14.14 8.66
N LEU A 268 8.35 -14.79 9.38
CA LEU A 268 7.04 -15.18 8.82
C LEU A 268 6.18 -13.99 8.38
N ILE A 269 6.12 -12.92 9.19
CA ILE A 269 5.41 -11.67 8.88
C ILE A 269 6.00 -11.01 7.63
N LEU A 270 7.33 -10.97 7.51
CA LEU A 270 8.01 -10.41 6.34
C LEU A 270 7.84 -11.28 5.09
N LEU A 271 7.80 -12.62 5.21
CA LEU A 271 7.44 -13.52 4.10
C LEU A 271 5.98 -13.31 3.64
N ALA A 272 5.03 -13.16 4.58
CA ALA A 272 3.63 -12.83 4.26
C ALA A 272 3.47 -11.44 3.62
N SER A 273 4.46 -10.55 3.79
CA SER A 273 4.51 -9.23 3.17
C SER A 273 5.02 -9.26 1.72
N VAL A 274 5.69 -10.33 1.27
CA VAL A 274 6.20 -10.45 -0.10
C VAL A 274 5.03 -10.43 -1.10
N THR A 275 5.12 -9.60 -2.13
CA THR A 275 4.01 -9.38 -3.06
C THR A 275 4.45 -9.42 -4.54
N GLY A 276 3.53 -9.77 -5.43
CA GLY A 276 3.74 -9.76 -6.89
C GLY A 276 3.77 -8.37 -7.54
N ARG A 277 3.62 -7.28 -6.76
CA ARG A 277 3.74 -5.90 -7.28
C ARG A 277 5.18 -5.66 -7.77
N ARG A 278 5.33 -5.23 -9.03
CA ARG A 278 6.65 -4.92 -9.62
C ARG A 278 7.35 -3.80 -8.84
N ARG A 279 8.62 -4.00 -8.49
CA ARG A 279 9.45 -2.99 -7.79
C ARG A 279 9.62 -1.74 -8.66
N ARG A 280 8.90 -0.67 -8.34
CA ARG A 280 9.13 0.66 -8.95
C ARG A 280 10.51 1.15 -8.52
N SER A 281 11.43 1.32 -9.47
CA SER A 281 12.71 1.97 -9.18
C SER A 281 12.48 3.44 -8.87
N LEU A 282 12.77 3.85 -7.63
CA LEU A 282 12.76 5.26 -7.22
C LEU A 282 13.84 6.13 -7.91
N HIS A 283 14.64 5.54 -8.81
CA HIS A 283 15.72 6.22 -9.51
C HIS A 283 15.69 5.95 -11.03
N VAL A 284 15.68 7.04 -11.79
CA VAL A 284 15.32 7.14 -13.23
C VAL A 284 16.43 6.65 -14.19
N LEU A 285 17.46 5.95 -13.72
CA LEU A 285 18.71 5.71 -14.47
C LEU A 285 19.19 4.25 -14.54
N SER A 286 18.35 3.26 -14.20
CA SER A 286 18.64 1.84 -14.42
C SER A 286 17.54 1.16 -15.26
N ASN A 287 17.86 0.83 -16.52
CA ASN A 287 16.95 0.16 -17.46
C ASN A 287 16.74 -1.35 -17.15
N LEU A 288 16.79 -1.74 -15.88
CA LEU A 288 16.44 -3.09 -15.42
C LEU A 288 14.92 -3.15 -15.28
N VAL A 289 14.27 -3.80 -16.25
CA VAL A 289 12.83 -4.09 -16.21
C VAL A 289 12.54 -4.95 -14.98
N ALA A 290 11.95 -4.33 -13.95
CA ALA A 290 11.57 -5.02 -12.73
C ALA A 290 10.40 -5.98 -12.99
N GLY A 291 10.71 -7.26 -13.15
CA GLY A 291 9.70 -8.33 -13.14
C GLY A 291 9.00 -8.45 -11.79
N SER A 292 8.01 -9.33 -11.72
CA SER A 292 7.50 -9.86 -10.46
C SER A 292 8.44 -10.98 -9.97
N ILE A 293 8.43 -11.27 -8.66
CA ILE A 293 9.07 -12.47 -8.11
C ILE A 293 8.26 -13.76 -8.42
N PHE A 294 6.98 -13.62 -8.77
CA PHE A 294 6.09 -14.70 -9.20
C PHE A 294 5.84 -14.64 -10.72
N ASP A 295 5.76 -15.81 -11.38
CA ASP A 295 5.58 -15.88 -12.84
C ASP A 295 4.15 -15.58 -13.30
N SER A 296 3.17 -15.96 -12.48
CA SER A 296 1.74 -15.78 -12.71
C SER A 296 1.03 -15.36 -11.42
N PRO A 297 -0.22 -14.83 -11.49
CA PRO A 297 -1.05 -14.62 -10.31
C PRO A 297 -1.25 -15.92 -9.51
N ASP A 298 -1.44 -17.06 -10.19
CA ASP A 298 -1.66 -18.36 -9.54
C ASP A 298 -0.45 -18.82 -8.71
N HIS A 299 0.78 -18.50 -9.16
CA HIS A 299 1.99 -18.76 -8.38
C HIS A 299 2.06 -17.85 -7.13
N HIS A 300 1.57 -16.60 -7.22
CA HIS A 300 1.44 -15.72 -6.06
C HIS A 300 0.35 -16.23 -5.08
N VAL A 301 -0.82 -16.65 -5.60
CA VAL A 301 -1.89 -17.27 -4.80
C VAL A 301 -1.38 -18.53 -4.10
N ALA A 302 -0.67 -19.42 -4.79
CA ALA A 302 -0.12 -20.64 -4.20
C ALA A 302 0.88 -20.33 -3.06
N TYR A 303 1.73 -19.33 -3.23
CA TYR A 303 2.68 -18.90 -2.19
C TYR A 303 1.97 -18.35 -0.94
N ILE A 304 1.03 -17.42 -1.11
CA ILE A 304 0.23 -16.86 0.00
C ILE A 304 -0.61 -17.98 0.65
N THR A 305 -1.14 -18.92 -0.13
CA THR A 305 -1.86 -20.12 0.35
C THR A 305 -1.00 -20.97 1.29
N TRP A 306 0.28 -21.22 0.96
CA TRP A 306 1.19 -21.96 1.85
C TRP A 306 1.41 -21.24 3.18
N ILE A 307 1.56 -19.91 3.16
CA ILE A 307 1.73 -19.11 4.37
C ILE A 307 0.45 -19.10 5.21
N PHE A 308 -0.71 -18.93 4.59
CA PHE A 308 -2.00 -18.94 5.28
C PHE A 308 -2.30 -20.30 5.93
N HIS A 309 -2.03 -21.43 5.25
CA HIS A 309 -2.17 -22.76 5.86
C HIS A 309 -1.20 -22.97 7.04
N GLY A 310 0.03 -22.47 6.94
CA GLY A 310 0.98 -22.47 8.05
C GLY A 310 0.52 -21.60 9.24
N ALA A 311 -0.09 -20.45 8.96
CA ALA A 311 -0.68 -19.58 9.98
C ALA A 311 -1.89 -20.25 10.67
N LEU A 312 -2.82 -20.84 9.90
CA LEU A 312 -3.96 -21.60 10.42
C LEU A 312 -3.52 -22.78 11.29
N PHE A 313 -2.39 -23.42 10.99
CA PHE A 313 -1.83 -24.44 11.88
C PHE A 313 -1.44 -23.86 13.25
N ILE A 314 -0.80 -22.68 13.29
CA ILE A 314 -0.45 -21.99 14.55
C ILE A 314 -1.71 -21.57 15.30
N PHE A 315 -2.69 -20.95 14.62
CA PHE A 315 -3.93 -20.44 15.22
C PHE A 315 -4.76 -21.52 15.94
N HIS A 316 -4.77 -22.75 15.41
CA HIS A 316 -5.55 -23.86 15.97
C HIS A 316 -4.78 -24.72 17.01
N HIS A 317 -3.53 -24.38 17.35
CA HIS A 317 -2.77 -25.06 18.40
C HIS A 317 -2.73 -24.21 19.69
N PRO A 318 -2.93 -24.82 20.88
CA PRO A 318 -3.07 -24.09 22.14
C PRO A 318 -1.90 -23.15 22.40
N LEU A 319 -2.22 -21.96 22.91
CA LEU A 319 -1.27 -20.87 23.17
C LEU A 319 -0.40 -21.22 24.40
N PRO A 320 0.94 -21.22 24.29
CA PRO A 320 1.82 -21.35 25.44
C PRO A 320 1.89 -20.02 26.22
N SER A 321 2.57 -20.03 27.37
CA SER A 321 2.86 -18.81 28.12
C SER A 321 3.68 -17.80 27.29
N ASN A 322 3.48 -16.50 27.56
CA ASN A 322 3.74 -15.34 26.68
C ASN A 322 2.71 -15.18 25.54
N VAL A 323 1.42 -15.22 25.90
CA VAL A 323 0.31 -15.18 24.94
C VAL A 323 0.27 -13.86 24.17
N GLU A 324 0.44 -12.72 24.85
CA GLU A 324 0.15 -11.39 24.29
C GLU A 324 0.94 -11.13 23.01
N ARG A 325 2.27 -11.27 23.09
CA ARG A 325 3.19 -10.98 21.97
C ARG A 325 3.07 -11.99 20.84
N GLU A 326 2.68 -13.24 21.13
CA GLU A 326 2.38 -14.20 20.08
C GLU A 326 1.09 -13.80 19.35
N VAL A 327 0.04 -13.40 20.07
CA VAL A 327 -1.21 -12.93 19.45
C VAL A 327 -1.00 -11.66 18.64
N ILE A 328 -0.22 -10.68 19.10
CA ILE A 328 0.10 -9.46 18.34
C ILE A 328 0.94 -9.76 17.08
N ASP A 329 2.00 -10.58 17.19
CA ASP A 329 2.80 -11.01 16.02
C ASP A 329 1.89 -11.76 15.00
N MET A 330 0.90 -12.52 15.46
CA MET A 330 -0.07 -13.22 14.59
C MET A 330 -1.14 -12.28 14.00
N CYS A 331 -1.56 -11.22 14.70
CA CYS A 331 -2.43 -10.19 14.14
C CYS A 331 -1.71 -9.41 13.02
N GLN A 332 -0.43 -9.09 13.21
CA GLN A 332 0.43 -8.55 12.14
C GLN A 332 0.53 -9.52 10.95
N LEU A 333 0.71 -10.83 11.19
CA LEU A 333 0.74 -11.85 10.13
C LEU A 333 -0.57 -11.86 9.32
N THR A 334 -1.73 -11.85 9.99
CA THR A 334 -3.04 -11.76 9.34
C THR A 334 -3.19 -10.46 8.54
N TYR A 335 -2.78 -9.31 9.09
CA TYR A 335 -2.81 -8.03 8.38
C TYR A 335 -1.93 -8.02 7.12
N ARG A 336 -0.76 -8.67 7.12
CA ARG A 336 0.07 -8.85 5.91
C ARG A 336 -0.59 -9.73 4.86
N LEU A 337 -1.23 -10.83 5.26
CA LEU A 337 -1.98 -11.71 4.35
C LEU A 337 -3.19 -10.98 3.72
N VAL A 338 -3.96 -10.25 4.54
CA VAL A 338 -5.07 -9.39 4.10
C VAL A 338 -4.58 -8.26 3.19
N SER A 339 -3.40 -7.70 3.41
CA SER A 339 -2.83 -6.68 2.51
C SER A 339 -2.48 -7.22 1.12
N ASN A 340 -2.23 -8.53 1.00
CA ASN A 340 -2.12 -9.22 -0.29
C ASN A 340 -3.48 -9.66 -0.90
N TRP A 341 -4.63 -9.31 -0.30
CA TRP A 341 -5.98 -9.66 -0.79
C TRP A 341 -6.24 -9.30 -2.26
N SER A 342 -5.68 -8.18 -2.75
CA SER A 342 -5.72 -7.80 -4.18
C SER A 342 -5.09 -8.82 -5.15
N SER A 343 -4.41 -9.85 -4.65
CA SER A 343 -3.93 -11.01 -5.41
C SER A 343 -4.70 -12.31 -5.13
N LEU A 344 -5.54 -12.33 -4.09
CA LEU A 344 -6.38 -13.46 -3.69
C LEU A 344 -7.77 -13.38 -4.35
N ASN A 345 -7.80 -13.39 -5.69
CA ASN A 345 -9.06 -13.44 -6.45
C ASN A 345 -9.73 -14.84 -6.44
N ASP A 346 -9.37 -15.70 -5.48
CA ASP A 346 -9.94 -17.03 -5.28
C ASP A 346 -10.93 -17.00 -4.09
N PRO A 347 -12.25 -17.19 -4.33
CA PRO A 347 -13.24 -17.20 -3.26
C PRO A 347 -13.02 -18.31 -2.22
N ALA A 348 -12.31 -19.40 -2.57
CA ALA A 348 -12.00 -20.48 -1.62
C ALA A 348 -11.02 -20.06 -0.51
N LEU A 349 -10.27 -18.97 -0.70
CA LEU A 349 -9.34 -18.39 0.28
C LEU A 349 -9.92 -17.13 0.96
N ALA A 350 -10.87 -16.46 0.31
CA ALA A 350 -11.51 -15.23 0.79
C ALA A 350 -12.26 -15.44 2.11
N ASP A 351 -13.26 -16.35 2.13
CA ASP A 351 -14.12 -16.55 3.31
C ASP A 351 -13.36 -17.10 4.54
N PRO A 352 -12.41 -18.06 4.42
CA PRO A 352 -11.58 -18.48 5.56
C PRO A 352 -10.73 -17.35 6.16
N LEU A 353 -10.19 -16.45 5.33
CA LEU A 353 -9.36 -15.34 5.80
C LEU A 353 -10.21 -14.24 6.49
N VAL A 354 -11.39 -13.92 5.96
CA VAL A 354 -12.36 -13.02 6.62
C VAL A 354 -12.83 -13.62 7.95
N SER A 355 -13.13 -14.92 7.97
CA SER A 355 -13.51 -15.66 9.18
C SER A 355 -12.42 -15.58 10.26
N GLU A 356 -11.14 -15.74 9.89
CA GLU A 356 -10.02 -15.67 10.83
C GLU A 356 -9.77 -14.25 11.36
N VAL A 357 -9.87 -13.21 10.51
CA VAL A 357 -9.82 -11.80 10.94
C VAL A 357 -10.92 -11.50 11.96
N ALA A 358 -12.14 -11.96 11.70
CA ALA A 358 -13.27 -11.79 12.62
C ALA A 358 -13.08 -12.60 13.90
N ARG A 359 -12.63 -13.86 13.82
CA ARG A 359 -12.35 -14.72 14.97
C ARG A 359 -11.33 -14.09 15.92
N LEU A 360 -10.24 -13.54 15.38
CA LEU A 360 -9.21 -12.85 16.18
C LEU A 360 -9.74 -11.54 16.77
N SER A 361 -10.48 -10.74 16.00
CA SER A 361 -11.11 -9.50 16.48
C SER A 361 -12.06 -9.78 17.65
N CYS A 362 -12.94 -10.78 17.50
CA CYS A 362 -13.86 -11.22 18.54
C CYS A 362 -13.14 -11.81 19.76
N LEU A 363 -12.05 -12.56 19.58
CA LEU A 363 -11.25 -13.12 20.67
C LEU A 363 -10.64 -12.03 21.55
N LEU A 364 -10.04 -10.99 20.94
CA LEU A 364 -9.46 -9.86 21.65
C LEU A 364 -10.52 -9.04 22.39
N LEU A 365 -11.64 -8.73 21.73
CA LEU A 365 -12.77 -8.03 22.33
C LEU A 365 -13.39 -8.82 23.49
N GLN A 366 -13.58 -10.13 23.34
CA GLN A 366 -14.09 -10.99 24.41
C GLN A 366 -13.09 -11.11 25.58
N SER A 367 -11.79 -11.13 25.31
CA SER A 367 -10.77 -11.07 26.36
C SER A 367 -10.81 -9.74 27.12
N ALA A 368 -11.05 -8.61 26.44
CA ALA A 368 -11.21 -7.30 27.08
C ALA A 368 -12.54 -7.18 27.87
N LEU A 369 -13.57 -7.96 27.54
CA LEU A 369 -14.78 -8.12 28.38
C LEU A 369 -14.58 -9.06 29.58
N GLN A 370 -13.53 -9.87 29.60
CA GLN A 370 -13.24 -10.83 30.68
C GLN A 370 -12.14 -10.34 31.64
N ASP A 371 -11.42 -9.27 31.29
CA ASP A 371 -10.41 -8.63 32.13
C ASP A 371 -11.07 -7.69 33.18
N GLU A 372 -11.36 -8.25 34.35
CA GLU A 372 -11.89 -7.52 35.50
C GLU A 372 -10.84 -6.63 36.18
N GLU A 373 -9.57 -7.03 36.19
CA GLU A 373 -8.49 -6.29 36.86
C GLU A 373 -8.04 -5.03 36.07
N GLY A 374 -8.33 -4.97 34.76
CA GLY A 374 -8.12 -3.79 33.91
C GLY A 374 -6.64 -3.41 33.72
N GLY A 375 -5.73 -4.39 33.86
CA GLY A 375 -4.30 -4.14 34.00
C GLY A 375 -3.54 -3.91 32.69
N GLU A 376 -4.07 -4.36 31.55
CA GLU A 376 -3.29 -4.47 30.32
C GLU A 376 -3.99 -3.89 29.07
N VAL A 377 -3.18 -3.44 28.11
CA VAL A 377 -3.63 -2.73 26.88
C VAL A 377 -3.41 -3.58 25.61
N TRP A 378 -2.70 -4.71 25.71
CA TRP A 378 -2.25 -5.51 24.56
C TRP A 378 -3.41 -6.06 23.71
N GLN A 379 -4.59 -6.26 24.30
CA GLN A 379 -5.78 -6.68 23.58
C GLN A 379 -6.20 -5.61 22.57
N MET A 380 -6.04 -4.33 22.93
CA MET A 380 -6.29 -3.20 22.05
C MET A 380 -5.15 -3.01 21.04
N GLU A 381 -3.89 -3.19 21.44
CA GLU A 381 -2.75 -3.16 20.49
C GLU A 381 -2.92 -4.21 19.36
N GLY A 382 -3.34 -5.42 19.70
CA GLY A 382 -3.66 -6.46 18.72
C GLY A 382 -4.88 -6.13 17.87
N LEU A 383 -5.89 -5.48 18.46
CA LEU A 383 -7.14 -5.10 17.79
C LEU A 383 -6.93 -3.97 16.78
N ASP A 384 -6.11 -2.97 17.09
CA ASP A 384 -5.80 -1.86 16.19
C ASP A 384 -5.12 -2.36 14.90
N VAL A 385 -4.22 -3.34 15.01
CA VAL A 385 -3.62 -4.05 13.85
C VAL A 385 -4.66 -4.81 13.03
N LEU A 386 -5.74 -5.30 13.65
CA LEU A 386 -6.86 -5.91 12.94
C LEU A 386 -7.83 -4.85 12.37
N MET A 387 -7.93 -3.64 12.94
CA MET A 387 -8.66 -2.53 12.34
C MET A 387 -8.00 -2.08 11.03
N ASP A 388 -6.66 -2.04 10.98
CA ASP A 388 -5.93 -1.85 9.72
C ASP A 388 -6.28 -2.95 8.69
N ALA A 389 -6.40 -4.21 9.12
CA ALA A 389 -6.84 -5.31 8.25
C ALA A 389 -8.30 -5.16 7.78
N TRP A 390 -9.23 -4.77 8.66
CA TRP A 390 -10.61 -4.47 8.30
C TRP A 390 -10.73 -3.30 7.31
N SER A 391 -9.88 -2.27 7.44
CA SER A 391 -9.82 -1.17 6.46
C SER A 391 -9.47 -1.70 5.06
N VAL A 392 -8.51 -2.62 4.96
CA VAL A 392 -8.09 -3.23 3.69
C VAL A 392 -9.16 -4.17 3.11
N LEU A 393 -9.88 -4.92 3.95
CA LEU A 393 -10.99 -5.77 3.50
C LEU A 393 -12.18 -4.96 2.95
N THR A 394 -12.41 -3.75 3.48
CA THR A 394 -13.60 -2.93 3.16
C THR A 394 -13.33 -1.86 2.09
N ALA A 395 -12.11 -1.32 2.02
CA ALA A 395 -11.73 -0.27 1.06
C ALA A 395 -12.06 -0.55 -0.42
N PRO A 396 -11.94 -1.77 -0.97
CA PRO A 396 -12.29 -2.05 -2.36
C PRO A 396 -13.78 -1.81 -2.67
N PHE A 397 -14.66 -2.02 -1.68
CA PHE A 397 -16.10 -1.85 -1.82
C PHE A 397 -16.49 -0.38 -1.63
N ALA A 398 -15.92 0.29 -0.63
CA ALA A 398 -16.10 1.73 -0.40
C ALA A 398 -15.63 2.57 -1.61
N ALA A 399 -14.43 2.30 -2.14
CA ALA A 399 -13.88 3.01 -3.30
C ALA A 399 -14.66 2.77 -4.61
N ALA A 400 -15.39 1.65 -4.71
CA ALA A 400 -16.25 1.32 -5.84
C ALA A 400 -17.72 1.77 -5.66
N ALA A 401 -18.07 2.38 -4.52
CA ALA A 401 -19.44 2.65 -4.10
C ALA A 401 -20.37 1.41 -4.14
N LEU A 402 -19.82 0.23 -3.83
CA LEU A 402 -20.52 -1.05 -3.80
C LEU A 402 -20.80 -1.53 -2.37
N PRO A 403 -21.92 -2.23 -2.13
CA PRO A 403 -22.12 -2.92 -0.85
C PRO A 403 -21.09 -4.06 -0.69
N PRO A 404 -20.56 -4.29 0.52
CA PRO A 404 -19.65 -5.40 0.77
C PRO A 404 -20.35 -6.76 0.63
N PRO A 405 -19.61 -7.85 0.35
CA PRO A 405 -20.14 -9.21 0.34
C PRO A 405 -20.84 -9.58 1.66
N PRO A 406 -21.87 -10.44 1.65
CA PRO A 406 -22.64 -10.78 2.84
C PRO A 406 -21.79 -11.46 3.94
N THR A 407 -20.72 -12.17 3.58
CA THR A 407 -19.78 -12.76 4.55
C THR A 407 -18.97 -11.68 5.28
N ILE A 408 -18.45 -10.69 4.56
CA ILE A 408 -17.79 -9.51 5.14
C ILE A 408 -18.78 -8.68 5.98
N GLN A 409 -20.01 -8.45 5.48
CA GLN A 409 -21.03 -7.67 6.17
C GLN A 409 -21.46 -8.30 7.50
N ALA A 410 -21.71 -9.62 7.52
CA ALA A 410 -22.09 -10.31 8.74
C ALA A 410 -20.94 -10.35 9.77
N ALA A 411 -19.72 -10.60 9.29
CA ALA A 411 -18.52 -10.65 10.14
C ALA A 411 -18.18 -9.27 10.73
N SER A 412 -18.25 -8.19 9.94
CA SER A 412 -18.01 -6.84 10.44
C SER A 412 -19.09 -6.37 11.41
N ALA A 413 -20.37 -6.70 11.18
CA ALA A 413 -21.45 -6.39 12.11
C ALA A 413 -21.25 -7.04 13.49
N GLN A 414 -20.78 -8.29 13.54
CA GLN A 414 -20.43 -8.97 14.80
C GLN A 414 -19.29 -8.25 15.54
N VAL A 415 -18.22 -7.88 14.82
CA VAL A 415 -17.06 -7.17 15.41
C VAL A 415 -17.45 -5.77 15.90
N VAL A 416 -18.24 -5.01 15.13
CA VAL A 416 -18.70 -3.66 15.51
C VAL A 416 -19.59 -3.72 16.76
N ARG A 417 -20.51 -4.68 16.87
CA ARG A 417 -21.34 -4.86 18.09
C ARG A 417 -20.48 -5.14 19.31
N LEU A 418 -19.51 -6.07 19.22
CA LEU A 418 -18.58 -6.35 20.32
C LEU A 418 -17.67 -5.16 20.64
N TYR A 419 -17.25 -4.39 19.64
CA TYR A 419 -16.43 -3.18 19.82
C TYR A 419 -17.19 -2.10 20.60
N LEU A 420 -18.46 -1.86 20.24
CA LEU A 420 -19.34 -0.94 20.96
C LEU A 420 -19.57 -1.41 22.40
N GLN A 421 -19.86 -2.70 22.62
CA GLN A 421 -20.02 -3.28 23.96
C GLN A 421 -18.73 -3.15 24.81
N VAL A 422 -17.54 -3.37 24.23
CA VAL A 422 -16.26 -3.15 24.93
C VAL A 422 -16.04 -1.68 25.26
N ARG A 423 -16.22 -0.77 24.30
CA ARG A 423 -15.99 0.67 24.53
C ARG A 423 -16.97 1.25 25.54
N LEU A 424 -18.26 0.89 25.45
CA LEU A 424 -19.26 1.30 26.43
C LEU A 424 -18.97 0.69 27.80
N ARG A 425 -18.62 -0.60 27.92
CA ARG A 425 -18.27 -1.19 29.23
C ARG A 425 -17.01 -0.59 29.85
N LEU A 426 -16.00 -0.24 29.05
CA LEU A 426 -14.79 0.46 29.55
C LEU A 426 -15.11 1.86 30.08
N VAL A 427 -16.12 2.53 29.51
CA VAL A 427 -16.63 3.82 30.00
C VAL A 427 -17.56 3.63 31.20
N CYS A 428 -18.37 2.57 31.23
CA CYS A 428 -19.34 2.24 32.29
C CYS A 428 -18.74 1.46 33.48
N ARG A 429 -17.46 1.67 33.83
CA ARG A 429 -16.81 0.95 34.95
C ARG A 429 -17.14 1.57 36.33
N SER A 430 -18.40 1.45 36.73
CA SER A 430 -18.84 1.53 38.13
C SER A 430 -19.38 0.17 38.58
N ASP A 431 -19.00 -0.30 39.77
CA ASP A 431 -19.47 -1.58 40.33
C ASP A 431 -20.96 -1.54 40.71
N ASP A 432 -21.85 -1.81 39.76
CA ASP A 432 -23.22 -2.24 40.07
C ASP A 432 -23.67 -3.37 39.13
N ASN A 433 -24.41 -4.32 39.69
CA ASN A 433 -24.96 -5.45 38.95
C ASN A 433 -26.37 -5.08 38.48
N ASP A 434 -26.57 -4.87 37.18
CA ASP A 434 -27.84 -5.17 36.54
C ASP A 434 -27.62 -5.67 35.11
N ALA A 435 -28.62 -6.34 34.56
CA ALA A 435 -28.52 -7.12 33.32
C ALA A 435 -29.53 -6.66 32.26
N GLU A 436 -29.28 -7.07 31.02
CA GLU A 436 -30.23 -7.00 29.89
C GLU A 436 -30.63 -5.58 29.40
N GLU A 437 -29.66 -4.79 28.94
CA GLU A 437 -29.93 -3.70 27.97
C GLU A 437 -29.27 -4.02 26.63
N ASP A 438 -30.01 -4.71 25.76
CA ASP A 438 -29.65 -5.04 24.38
C ASP A 438 -30.50 -4.17 23.43
N GLU A 439 -30.43 -2.84 23.60
CA GLU A 439 -31.25 -1.86 22.85
C GLU A 439 -30.45 -1.13 21.76
N ASP A 440 -31.10 -0.90 20.62
CA ASP A 440 -30.47 -0.43 19.37
C ASP A 440 -30.53 1.10 19.21
N ILE A 441 -29.37 1.71 18.95
CA ILE A 441 -29.18 2.92 18.11
C ILE A 441 -29.69 4.28 18.67
N GLU A 442 -30.62 4.38 19.62
CA GLU A 442 -31.10 5.68 20.14
C GLU A 442 -30.16 6.39 21.16
N LEU A 443 -29.04 5.77 21.54
CA LEU A 443 -28.04 6.22 22.53
C LEU A 443 -27.74 7.73 22.54
N ASN A 444 -27.59 8.36 21.36
CA ASN A 444 -27.27 9.79 21.22
C ASN A 444 -28.31 10.71 21.89
N VAL A 445 -29.59 10.33 21.83
CA VAL A 445 -30.71 11.11 22.39
C VAL A 445 -30.90 10.77 23.87
N GLU A 446 -30.70 9.50 24.23
CA GLU A 446 -30.89 8.99 25.58
C GLU A 446 -29.81 9.49 26.53
N THR A 447 -28.53 9.34 26.18
CA THR A 447 -27.41 9.87 26.99
C THR A 447 -27.44 11.41 27.08
N ALA A 448 -27.95 12.09 26.05
CA ALA A 448 -28.21 13.52 26.11
C ALA A 448 -29.35 13.87 27.11
N ASN A 449 -30.39 13.04 27.16
CA ASN A 449 -31.47 13.20 28.14
C ASN A 449 -31.02 12.83 29.57
N GLU A 450 -30.18 11.80 29.76
CA GLU A 450 -29.50 11.50 31.03
C GLU A 450 -28.78 12.76 31.55
N ARG A 451 -27.94 13.39 30.71
CA ARG A 451 -27.23 14.64 31.05
C ARG A 451 -28.20 15.76 31.45
N ARG A 452 -29.33 15.92 30.74
CA ARG A 452 -30.38 16.90 31.09
C ARG A 452 -31.09 16.62 32.41
N THR A 453 -31.00 15.41 32.98
CA THR A 453 -31.45 15.14 34.36
C THR A 453 -30.42 15.56 35.43
N HIS A 454 -29.19 15.91 35.05
CA HIS A 454 -28.05 16.08 35.96
C HIS A 454 -27.55 17.54 36.09
N THR A 455 -28.40 18.53 35.78
CA THR A 455 -28.12 19.98 35.71
C THR A 455 -27.52 20.65 36.96
N THR A 456 -27.44 19.93 38.10
CA THR A 456 -26.90 20.45 39.37
C THR A 456 -25.65 19.71 39.87
N LYS A 457 -25.17 18.68 39.17
CA LYS A 457 -24.01 17.89 39.58
C LYS A 457 -22.69 18.64 39.30
N SER A 458 -21.60 18.15 39.90
CA SER A 458 -20.23 18.63 39.69
C SER A 458 -19.44 17.65 38.84
N LEU A 459 -18.31 18.06 38.28
CA LEU A 459 -17.35 17.15 37.62
C LEU A 459 -16.74 16.11 38.60
N ASP A 460 -16.87 16.33 39.91
CA ASP A 460 -16.52 15.38 40.97
C ASP A 460 -17.55 14.25 41.14
N ASP A 461 -18.76 14.38 40.58
CA ASP A 461 -19.80 13.35 40.65
C ASP A 461 -19.49 12.24 39.62
N GLU A 462 -19.14 11.07 40.14
CA GLU A 462 -18.76 9.90 39.36
C GLU A 462 -19.83 9.51 38.33
N SER A 463 -21.11 9.50 38.71
CA SER A 463 -22.20 9.16 37.79
C SER A 463 -22.41 10.22 36.70
N PHE A 464 -22.11 11.50 36.97
CA PHE A 464 -22.12 12.54 35.94
C PHE A 464 -20.93 12.40 34.98
N ARG A 465 -19.73 12.11 35.51
CA ARG A 465 -18.55 11.79 34.69
C ARG A 465 -18.83 10.67 33.69
N HIS A 466 -19.42 9.56 34.16
CA HIS A 466 -19.78 8.42 33.31
C HIS A 466 -20.70 8.83 32.14
N VAL A 467 -21.71 9.68 32.38
CA VAL A 467 -22.60 10.21 31.32
C VAL A 467 -21.84 11.10 30.32
N LEU A 468 -20.90 11.93 30.79
CA LEU A 468 -20.08 12.79 29.93
C LEU A 468 -19.09 11.98 29.07
N ASP A 469 -18.46 10.95 29.65
CA ASP A 469 -17.53 10.06 28.97
C ASP A 469 -18.27 9.14 27.96
N LYS A 470 -19.49 8.66 28.28
CA LYS A 470 -20.41 8.01 27.30
C LYS A 470 -20.65 8.95 26.11
N LEU A 471 -21.08 10.18 26.39
CA LEU A 471 -21.50 11.15 25.38
C LEU A 471 -20.32 11.56 24.47
N HIS A 472 -19.11 11.72 25.02
CA HIS A 472 -17.88 11.94 24.27
C HIS A 472 -17.62 10.80 23.27
N PHE A 473 -17.63 9.54 23.72
CA PHE A 473 -17.43 8.38 22.82
C PHE A 473 -18.51 8.30 21.73
N VAL A 474 -19.78 8.51 22.08
CA VAL A 474 -20.91 8.48 21.14
C VAL A 474 -20.79 9.57 20.07
N ILE A 475 -20.39 10.78 20.42
CA ILE A 475 -20.18 11.90 19.48
C ILE A 475 -18.96 11.66 18.57
N LEU A 476 -17.89 11.06 19.11
CA LEU A 476 -16.73 10.63 18.32
C LEU A 476 -17.12 9.56 17.30
N PHE A 477 -17.80 8.50 17.75
CA PHE A 477 -18.22 7.39 16.89
C PHE A 477 -19.21 7.85 15.81
N THR A 478 -20.19 8.68 16.17
CA THR A 478 -21.12 9.32 15.22
C THR A 478 -20.36 10.08 14.14
N GLY A 479 -19.38 10.91 14.54
CA GLY A 479 -18.56 11.69 13.61
C GLY A 479 -17.68 10.84 12.69
N ILE A 480 -17.21 9.68 13.16
CA ILE A 480 -16.44 8.74 12.35
C ILE A 480 -17.31 7.98 11.34
N VAL A 481 -18.53 7.59 11.72
CA VAL A 481 -19.41 6.74 10.90
C VAL A 481 -20.07 7.50 9.75
N ILE A 482 -20.53 8.74 9.98
CA ILE A 482 -21.33 9.48 8.97
C ILE A 482 -20.51 10.46 8.10
N ALA A 483 -19.21 10.60 8.32
CA ALA A 483 -18.34 11.50 7.55
C ALA A 483 -16.89 11.00 7.52
N ASP A 484 -16.20 11.11 6.38
CA ASP A 484 -14.77 10.78 6.29
C ASP A 484 -13.86 11.83 6.96
N GLU A 485 -12.56 11.55 7.08
CA GLU A 485 -11.57 12.51 7.60
C GLU A 485 -11.23 13.60 6.56
N TYR A 486 -11.24 14.87 6.98
CA TYR A 486 -11.18 16.04 6.09
C TYR A 486 -9.78 16.63 5.86
N LYS A 487 -8.72 15.84 6.08
CA LYS A 487 -7.33 16.31 5.98
C LYS A 487 -6.93 16.62 4.53
N GLY A 488 -6.97 17.90 4.17
CA GLY A 488 -6.42 18.45 2.93
C GLY A 488 -7.38 18.51 1.73
N GLU A 489 -8.45 17.71 1.73
CA GLU A 489 -9.53 17.77 0.73
C GLU A 489 -10.92 17.74 1.39
N LYS A 490 -11.95 18.20 0.68
CA LYS A 490 -13.34 18.15 1.14
C LYS A 490 -13.85 16.70 1.07
N PRO A 491 -14.16 16.02 2.18
CA PRO A 491 -14.71 14.67 2.15
C PRO A 491 -16.08 14.66 1.49
N VAL A 492 -16.36 13.57 0.78
CA VAL A 492 -17.69 13.30 0.21
C VAL A 492 -18.55 12.63 1.29
N VAL A 493 -19.87 12.56 1.09
CA VAL A 493 -20.72 11.68 1.90
C VAL A 493 -20.30 10.23 1.67
N PRO A 494 -20.08 9.42 2.72
CA PRO A 494 -19.80 8.00 2.55
C PRO A 494 -20.94 7.32 1.78
N CYS A 495 -20.63 6.53 0.75
CA CYS A 495 -21.64 5.96 -0.16
C CYS A 495 -22.71 5.09 0.54
N SER A 496 -22.37 4.51 1.69
CA SER A 496 -23.28 3.77 2.57
C SER A 496 -24.37 4.64 3.21
N MET A 497 -24.16 5.96 3.29
CA MET A 497 -25.04 6.93 3.94
C MET A 497 -25.97 7.66 2.97
N GLU A 498 -25.76 7.55 1.64
CA GLU A 498 -26.64 8.17 0.63
C GLU A 498 -28.10 7.70 0.77
N ALA A 499 -28.30 6.40 1.06
CA ALA A 499 -29.61 5.80 1.26
C ALA A 499 -30.29 6.20 2.59
N THR A 500 -29.55 6.81 3.53
CA THR A 500 -30.01 7.16 4.88
C THR A 500 -29.88 8.65 5.21
N LEU A 501 -29.69 9.51 4.19
CA LEU A 501 -29.46 10.96 4.33
C LEU A 501 -30.47 11.69 5.24
N SER A 502 -31.72 11.23 5.33
CA SER A 502 -32.74 11.82 6.23
C SER A 502 -32.48 11.52 7.73
N VAL A 503 -31.87 10.38 8.04
CA VAL A 503 -31.40 10.04 9.40
C VAL A 503 -30.11 10.79 9.70
N VAL A 504 -29.23 10.92 8.71
CA VAL A 504 -28.00 11.73 8.81
C VAL A 504 -28.32 13.20 9.09
N GLU A 505 -29.30 13.81 8.42
CA GLU A 505 -29.73 15.18 8.70
C GLU A 505 -30.21 15.36 10.16
N GLN A 506 -30.91 14.36 10.70
CA GLN A 506 -31.37 14.35 12.10
C GLN A 506 -30.19 14.22 13.07
N LEU A 507 -29.22 13.34 12.81
CA LEU A 507 -28.01 13.18 13.62
C LEU A 507 -27.15 14.46 13.61
N VAL A 508 -26.93 15.06 12.43
CA VAL A 508 -26.23 16.35 12.28
C VAL A 508 -26.96 17.43 13.08
N HIS A 509 -28.30 17.54 12.97
CA HIS A 509 -29.06 18.50 13.76
C HIS A 509 -28.96 18.24 15.27
N GLY A 510 -28.98 16.98 15.70
CA GLY A 510 -28.80 16.59 17.10
C GLY A 510 -27.46 17.05 17.67
N VAL A 511 -26.35 16.73 16.99
CA VAL A 511 -25.00 17.15 17.42
C VAL A 511 -24.85 18.67 17.43
N LEU A 512 -25.43 19.39 16.46
CA LEU A 512 -25.45 20.86 16.47
C LEU A 512 -26.27 21.44 17.64
N THR A 513 -27.35 20.77 18.05
CA THR A 513 -28.17 21.19 19.19
C THR A 513 -27.41 20.94 20.50
N LEU A 514 -26.68 19.82 20.61
CA LEU A 514 -25.79 19.55 21.75
C LEU A 514 -24.69 20.61 21.87
N LEU A 515 -24.06 21.02 20.77
CA LEU A 515 -23.10 22.14 20.79
C LEU A 515 -23.77 23.48 21.19
N ALA A 516 -25.02 23.73 20.79
CA ALA A 516 -25.76 24.92 21.23
C ALA A 516 -26.02 24.93 22.75
N GLU A 517 -26.39 23.79 23.31
CA GLU A 517 -26.61 23.59 24.76
C GLU A 517 -25.28 23.70 25.54
N GLU A 518 -24.20 23.10 25.03
CA GLU A 518 -22.83 23.18 25.58
C GLU A 518 -22.34 24.62 25.74
N ILE A 519 -22.45 25.43 24.67
CA ILE A 519 -22.01 26.84 24.67
C ILE A 519 -22.77 27.64 25.74
N GLN A 520 -24.08 27.42 25.87
CA GLN A 520 -24.91 28.12 26.87
C GLN A 520 -24.58 27.67 28.30
N ALA A 521 -24.35 26.36 28.51
CA ALA A 521 -23.95 25.83 29.80
C ALA A 521 -22.61 26.42 30.26
N VAL A 522 -21.61 26.50 29.37
CA VAL A 522 -20.29 27.08 29.66
C VAL A 522 -20.36 28.59 29.92
N GLN A 523 -21.24 29.35 29.25
CA GLN A 523 -21.46 30.76 29.57
C GLN A 523 -22.01 30.97 31.00
N VAL A 524 -22.82 30.03 31.51
CA VAL A 524 -23.53 30.15 32.79
C VAL A 524 -22.75 29.56 33.96
N ALA A 525 -22.14 28.38 33.78
CA ALA A 525 -21.49 27.61 34.83
C ALA A 525 -20.24 26.89 34.30
N PRO A 526 -19.20 27.63 33.83
CA PRO A 526 -18.06 27.05 33.10
C PRO A 526 -17.35 25.92 33.84
N GLN A 527 -17.35 25.95 35.18
CA GLN A 527 -16.75 24.95 36.08
C GLN A 527 -17.44 23.57 36.10
N ARG A 528 -18.61 23.40 35.46
CA ARG A 528 -19.39 22.15 35.50
C ARG A 528 -19.29 21.29 34.25
N GLU A 529 -18.85 21.86 33.13
CA GLU A 529 -18.88 21.18 31.83
C GLU A 529 -17.52 20.58 31.49
N SER A 530 -17.49 19.44 30.81
CA SER A 530 -16.25 18.72 30.50
C SER A 530 -15.55 19.34 29.28
N PRO A 531 -14.30 19.82 29.39
CA PRO A 531 -13.57 20.38 28.25
C PRO A 531 -13.32 19.34 27.13
N TYR A 532 -13.19 18.06 27.49
CA TYR A 532 -13.03 16.95 26.55
C TYR A 532 -14.32 16.64 25.78
N LEU A 533 -15.49 16.85 26.39
CA LEU A 533 -16.77 16.74 25.69
C LEU A 533 -16.95 17.89 24.70
N SER A 534 -16.63 19.12 25.13
CA SER A 534 -16.60 20.29 24.25
C SER A 534 -15.64 20.10 23.07
N GLU A 535 -14.37 19.70 23.29
CA GLU A 535 -13.41 19.44 22.18
C GLU A 535 -14.04 18.50 21.15
N GLN A 536 -14.60 17.38 21.62
CA GLN A 536 -15.18 16.38 20.74
C GLN A 536 -16.44 16.86 20.01
N LEU A 537 -17.25 17.74 20.65
CA LEU A 537 -18.35 18.44 19.99
C LEU A 537 -17.84 19.37 18.88
N LEU A 538 -16.84 20.25 19.11
CA LEU A 538 -16.31 21.09 18.03
C LEU A 538 -15.66 20.24 16.93
N SER A 539 -14.91 19.20 17.29
CA SER A 539 -14.20 18.32 16.37
C SER A 539 -15.18 17.58 15.44
N THR A 540 -16.20 16.92 16.00
CA THR A 540 -17.26 16.27 15.22
C THR A 540 -18.05 17.29 14.41
N VAL A 541 -18.47 18.44 14.98
CA VAL A 541 -19.20 19.47 14.22
C VAL A 541 -18.37 20.00 13.06
N THR A 542 -17.06 20.20 13.23
CA THR A 542 -16.17 20.63 12.14
C THR A 542 -16.13 19.57 11.04
N ARG A 543 -15.89 18.29 11.37
CA ARG A 543 -15.91 17.17 10.41
C ARG A 543 -17.23 17.11 9.63
N LEU A 544 -18.36 17.14 10.33
CA LEU A 544 -19.70 17.13 9.73
C LEU A 544 -19.96 18.36 8.85
N HIS A 545 -19.48 19.54 9.25
CA HIS A 545 -19.62 20.76 8.45
C HIS A 545 -18.96 20.61 7.08
N VAL A 546 -17.69 20.16 7.03
CA VAL A 546 -16.93 20.08 5.78
C VAL A 546 -17.57 19.07 4.80
N THR A 547 -18.10 17.94 5.29
CA THR A 547 -18.85 16.97 4.47
C THR A 547 -20.19 17.51 3.98
N TYR A 548 -21.01 18.08 4.87
CA TYR A 548 -22.44 18.32 4.61
C TYR A 548 -22.81 19.76 4.23
N PHE A 549 -21.86 20.70 4.19
CA PHE A 549 -22.09 22.14 3.92
C PHE A 549 -22.99 22.44 2.70
N ASP A 550 -22.73 21.75 1.58
CA ASP A 550 -23.44 21.97 0.31
C ASP A 550 -24.81 21.25 0.28
N ILE A 551 -24.98 20.23 1.12
CA ILE A 551 -26.09 19.26 1.09
C ILE A 551 -27.21 19.71 2.04
N PHE A 552 -26.86 20.26 3.20
CA PHE A 552 -27.78 20.87 4.15
C PHE A 552 -27.55 22.39 4.26
N PRO A 553 -27.67 23.16 3.16
CA PRO A 553 -27.31 24.59 3.13
C PRO A 553 -28.17 25.44 4.06
N SER A 554 -29.38 24.98 4.41
CA SER A 554 -30.27 25.55 5.43
C SER A 554 -29.65 25.62 6.82
N LYS A 555 -28.74 24.70 7.16
CA LYS A 555 -28.00 24.66 8.44
C LYS A 555 -26.60 25.27 8.34
N SER A 556 -26.09 25.52 7.13
CA SER A 556 -24.72 26.00 6.90
C SER A 556 -24.40 27.31 7.62
N ALA A 557 -25.32 28.27 7.63
CA ALA A 557 -25.15 29.56 8.30
C ALA A 557 -25.13 29.43 9.83
N ASP A 558 -26.07 28.65 10.38
CA ASP A 558 -26.15 28.36 11.81
C ASP A 558 -24.84 27.73 12.32
N MET A 559 -24.28 26.77 11.57
CA MET A 559 -23.02 26.11 11.93
C MET A 559 -21.84 27.08 12.05
N VAL A 560 -21.62 27.97 11.07
CA VAL A 560 -20.51 28.94 11.14
C VAL A 560 -20.70 29.91 12.31
N ALA A 561 -21.94 30.32 12.59
CA ALA A 561 -22.26 31.19 13.72
C ALA A 561 -22.01 30.51 15.07
N LEU A 562 -22.54 29.28 15.28
CA LEU A 562 -22.26 28.48 16.48
C LEU A 562 -20.76 28.25 16.67
N TYR A 563 -20.05 27.93 15.58
CA TYR A 563 -18.62 27.67 15.61
C TYR A 563 -17.82 28.90 16.09
N CYS A 564 -18.08 30.06 15.50
CA CYS A 564 -17.40 31.30 15.88
C CYS A 564 -17.79 31.76 17.29
N GLN A 565 -19.04 31.52 17.71
CA GLN A 565 -19.51 31.77 19.07
C GLN A 565 -18.80 30.86 20.08
N SER A 566 -18.68 29.56 19.79
CA SER A 566 -18.11 28.57 20.72
C SER A 566 -16.65 28.89 21.06
N ALA A 567 -15.81 29.09 20.05
CA ALA A 567 -14.40 29.44 20.25
C ALA A 567 -14.24 30.76 21.05
N THR A 568 -15.11 31.74 20.81
CA THR A 568 -15.13 33.01 21.58
C THR A 568 -15.54 32.79 23.05
N VAL A 569 -16.57 31.99 23.30
CA VAL A 569 -17.07 31.64 24.64
C VAL A 569 -16.03 30.85 25.43
N TYR A 570 -15.42 29.82 24.83
CA TYR A 570 -14.42 29.01 25.52
C TYR A 570 -13.20 29.86 25.91
N LEU A 571 -12.64 30.69 25.01
CA LEU A 571 -11.51 31.56 25.37
C LEU A 571 -11.84 32.68 26.40
N SER A 572 -13.11 33.02 26.61
CA SER A 572 -13.52 34.08 27.55
C SER A 572 -14.02 33.57 28.90
N HIS A 573 -14.58 32.35 28.97
CA HIS A 573 -15.12 31.75 30.20
C HIS A 573 -14.23 30.63 30.77
N TRP A 574 -13.45 29.93 29.92
CA TRP A 574 -12.43 28.96 30.33
C TRP A 574 -11.04 29.60 30.30
N THR A 575 -10.84 30.59 31.16
CA THR A 575 -9.49 31.11 31.45
C THR A 575 -8.69 30.10 32.29
N LEU A 576 -7.37 30.26 32.32
CA LEU A 576 -6.47 29.44 33.15
C LEU A 576 -6.76 29.56 34.66
N GLU A 577 -7.45 30.63 35.10
CA GLU A 577 -7.93 30.76 36.49
C GLU A 577 -9.16 29.88 36.75
N THR A 578 -9.98 29.61 35.73
CA THR A 578 -11.13 28.70 35.83
C THR A 578 -10.65 27.25 36.02
N PHE A 579 -9.80 26.74 35.13
CA PHE A 579 -9.36 25.34 35.13
C PHE A 579 -7.83 25.19 35.32
N GLN A 580 -7.32 25.56 36.50
CA GLN A 580 -5.91 25.36 36.87
C GLN A 580 -5.45 23.89 36.80
N SER A 581 -6.38 22.93 36.74
CA SER A 581 -6.13 21.48 36.67
C SER A 581 -6.31 20.85 35.28
N VAL A 582 -6.74 21.61 34.25
CA VAL A 582 -6.94 21.08 32.89
C VAL A 582 -6.14 21.94 31.89
N PRO A 583 -4.87 21.59 31.63
CA PRO A 583 -3.95 22.46 30.88
C PRO A 583 -4.29 22.65 29.39
N SER A 584 -5.05 21.73 28.79
CA SER A 584 -5.16 21.58 27.33
C SER A 584 -6.28 22.40 26.67
N ILE A 585 -7.18 23.04 27.42
CA ILE A 585 -8.41 23.64 26.85
C ILE A 585 -8.11 24.69 25.78
N VAL A 586 -7.17 25.60 26.05
CA VAL A 586 -6.87 26.73 25.17
C VAL A 586 -6.16 26.29 23.87
N PRO A 587 -5.13 25.42 23.91
CA PRO A 587 -4.58 24.80 22.70
C PRO A 587 -5.63 24.08 21.85
N LEU A 588 -6.60 23.39 22.47
CA LEU A 588 -7.64 22.64 21.75
C LEU A 588 -8.64 23.55 21.02
N VAL A 589 -9.08 24.65 21.63
CA VAL A 589 -9.92 25.65 20.97
C VAL A 589 -9.18 26.32 19.82
N LEU A 590 -7.90 26.66 20.00
CA LEU A 590 -7.07 27.27 18.96
C LEU A 590 -6.75 26.29 17.80
N LYS A 591 -6.45 25.03 18.11
CA LYS A 591 -6.29 23.93 17.14
C LYS A 591 -7.54 23.79 16.28
N CYS A 592 -8.70 23.69 16.92
CA CYS A 592 -9.95 23.57 16.19
C CYS A 592 -10.17 24.77 15.25
N ALA A 593 -9.83 25.99 15.68
CA ALA A 593 -9.92 27.18 14.83
C ALA A 593 -8.95 27.10 13.63
N CYS A 594 -7.78 26.49 13.78
CA CYS A 594 -6.89 26.19 12.66
C CYS A 594 -7.52 25.22 11.66
N ASP A 595 -8.11 24.13 12.17
CA ASP A 595 -8.75 23.07 11.39
C ASP A 595 -9.96 23.59 10.59
N PHE A 596 -10.84 24.36 11.26
CA PHE A 596 -12.01 24.98 10.63
C PHE A 596 -11.61 26.00 9.55
N VAL A 597 -10.60 26.83 9.81
CA VAL A 597 -10.09 27.81 8.83
C VAL A 597 -9.46 27.10 7.64
N GLU A 598 -8.65 26.06 7.84
CA GLU A 598 -8.04 25.29 6.75
C GLU A 598 -9.09 24.65 5.84
N ALA A 599 -10.08 23.98 6.43
CA ALA A 599 -11.07 23.24 5.65
C ALA A 599 -12.05 24.13 4.89
N ASN A 600 -12.35 25.34 5.37
CA ASN A 600 -13.45 26.15 4.85
C ASN A 600 -13.03 27.46 4.15
N LEU A 601 -11.96 28.15 4.58
CA LEU A 601 -11.65 29.53 4.16
C LEU A 601 -11.51 29.69 2.63
N ALA A 602 -10.94 28.68 1.96
CA ALA A 602 -10.75 28.65 0.51
C ALA A 602 -12.06 28.57 -0.29
N TYR A 603 -13.15 28.07 0.31
CA TYR A 603 -14.46 27.87 -0.33
C TYR A 603 -15.50 28.95 0.04
N LEU A 604 -15.24 29.76 1.08
CA LEU A 604 -16.13 30.84 1.47
C LEU A 604 -16.12 32.00 0.46
N SER A 605 -17.28 32.61 0.20
CA SER A 605 -17.36 33.88 -0.54
C SER A 605 -16.61 35.01 0.20
N LEU A 606 -16.31 36.11 -0.49
CA LEU A 606 -15.54 37.22 0.09
C LEU A 606 -16.16 37.75 1.39
N ASP A 607 -17.49 37.97 1.42
CA ASP A 607 -18.19 38.46 2.61
C ASP A 607 -18.07 37.49 3.80
N LYS A 608 -18.37 36.19 3.60
CA LYS A 608 -18.27 35.17 4.64
C LYS A 608 -16.83 34.98 5.14
N ALA A 609 -15.85 35.14 4.25
CA ALA A 609 -14.44 35.10 4.62
C ALA A 609 -14.04 36.36 5.41
N MET A 610 -14.57 37.55 5.08
CA MET A 610 -14.36 38.77 5.86
C MET A 610 -14.95 38.68 7.26
N ASP A 611 -16.12 38.07 7.42
CA ASP A 611 -16.68 37.74 8.73
C ASP A 611 -15.75 36.79 9.51
N LEU A 612 -15.25 35.72 8.87
CA LEU A 612 -14.33 34.76 9.49
C LEU A 612 -12.99 35.42 9.89
N TYR A 613 -12.39 36.24 9.02
CA TYR A 613 -11.21 37.04 9.35
C TYR A 613 -11.44 37.93 10.57
N GLY A 614 -12.61 38.58 10.65
CA GLY A 614 -12.99 39.39 11.81
C GLY A 614 -13.18 38.58 13.09
N HIS A 615 -13.65 37.33 13.00
CA HIS A 615 -13.72 36.43 14.16
C HIS A 615 -12.33 35.96 14.59
N CYS A 616 -11.43 35.62 13.67
CA CYS A 616 -10.07 35.20 14.01
C CYS A 616 -9.23 36.33 14.62
N ASP A 617 -9.32 37.57 14.13
CA ASP A 617 -8.65 38.73 14.75
C ASP A 617 -9.19 39.00 16.18
N ARG A 618 -10.51 38.87 16.39
CA ARG A 618 -11.11 38.90 17.75
C ARG A 618 -10.63 37.74 18.64
N LEU A 619 -10.49 36.54 18.10
CA LEU A 619 -10.03 35.34 18.84
C LEU A 619 -8.58 35.52 19.32
N ILE A 620 -7.70 35.93 18.39
CA ILE A 620 -6.29 36.24 18.67
C ILE A 620 -6.18 37.37 19.70
N GLY A 621 -6.94 38.46 19.52
CA GLY A 621 -6.95 39.58 20.46
C GLY A 621 -7.47 39.21 21.85
N THR A 622 -8.49 38.36 21.93
CA THR A 622 -9.00 37.85 23.22
C THR A 622 -7.94 37.03 23.93
N PHE A 623 -7.28 36.09 23.23
CA PHE A 623 -6.16 35.33 23.80
C PHE A 623 -5.02 36.25 24.28
N CYS A 624 -4.59 37.19 23.44
CA CYS A 624 -3.43 38.04 23.72
C CYS A 624 -3.71 39.03 24.85
N VAL A 625 -4.94 39.54 24.99
CA VAL A 625 -5.34 40.37 26.14
C VAL A 625 -5.35 39.53 27.42
N THR A 626 -6.03 38.37 27.43
CA THR A 626 -6.11 37.51 28.62
C THR A 626 -4.73 37.07 29.12
N ASN A 627 -3.80 36.73 28.21
CA ASN A 627 -2.43 36.31 28.56
C ASN A 627 -1.43 37.45 28.80
N SER A 628 -1.76 38.70 28.47
CA SER A 628 -0.88 39.86 28.74
C SER A 628 -1.20 40.56 30.07
N VAL A 629 -2.42 40.38 30.61
CA VAL A 629 -2.82 40.92 31.91
C VAL A 629 -2.33 40.05 33.07
N THR A 630 -2.28 38.72 32.89
CA THR A 630 -1.71 37.79 33.87
C THR A 630 -0.20 37.63 33.64
N GLN A 631 0.61 38.35 34.43
CA GLN A 631 2.00 37.91 34.65
C GLN A 631 1.95 36.55 35.38
N ARG A 632 2.04 35.45 34.62
CA ARG A 632 1.92 34.08 35.16
C ARG A 632 2.96 33.90 36.27
N SER A 633 2.48 33.67 37.50
CA SER A 633 3.34 33.47 38.67
C SER A 633 4.12 32.18 38.49
N ALA A 634 5.44 32.24 38.65
CA ALA A 634 6.33 31.14 38.31
C ALA A 634 5.97 29.80 39.00
N ILE A 635 5.71 28.76 38.19
CA ILE A 635 6.26 27.39 38.25
C ILE A 635 5.62 26.55 37.12
N SER A 636 6.44 25.94 36.25
CA SER A 636 6.08 24.79 35.39
C SER A 636 5.02 25.01 34.28
N ASP A 637 5.00 26.16 33.60
CA ASP A 637 3.88 26.57 32.73
C ASP A 637 4.26 26.80 31.24
N ASP A 638 5.53 26.56 30.87
CA ASP A 638 6.11 26.95 29.58
C ASP A 638 5.67 26.07 28.40
N GLU A 639 5.42 24.77 28.63
CA GLU A 639 4.97 23.83 27.58
C GLU A 639 3.56 24.17 27.05
N LEU A 640 2.71 24.75 27.90
CA LEU A 640 1.35 25.17 27.53
C LEU A 640 1.40 26.42 26.65
N GLN A 641 2.27 27.37 26.99
CA GLN A 641 2.54 28.54 26.14
C GLN A 641 3.12 28.12 24.79
N PHE A 642 3.92 27.05 24.73
CA PHE A 642 4.41 26.51 23.45
C PHE A 642 3.26 26.04 22.56
N GLU A 643 2.29 25.26 23.08
CA GLU A 643 1.16 24.78 22.27
C GLU A 643 0.20 25.91 21.86
N ASP A 644 -0.15 26.79 22.79
CA ASP A 644 -0.95 28.01 22.53
C ASP A 644 -0.37 28.82 21.37
N MET A 645 0.91 29.19 21.46
CA MET A 645 1.59 30.03 20.47
C MET A 645 1.81 29.29 19.15
N PHE A 646 2.00 27.96 19.18
CA PHE A 646 2.09 27.14 17.96
C PHE A 646 0.77 27.14 17.19
N MET A 647 -0.37 27.00 17.88
CA MET A 647 -1.68 27.05 17.23
C MET A 647 -2.00 28.45 16.71
N LEU A 648 -1.68 29.53 17.43
CA LEU A 648 -1.86 30.90 16.92
C LEU A 648 -1.07 31.18 15.63
N LEU A 649 0.19 30.71 15.55
CA LEU A 649 1.01 30.84 14.34
C LEU A 649 0.53 29.92 13.20
N THR A 650 -0.10 28.79 13.52
CA THR A 650 -0.75 27.90 12.55
C THR A 650 -2.02 28.54 11.99
N LEU A 651 -2.87 29.10 12.84
CA LEU A 651 -4.04 29.89 12.46
C LEU A 651 -3.65 31.04 11.52
N LEU A 652 -2.66 31.85 11.89
CA LEU A 652 -2.14 32.93 11.03
C LEU A 652 -1.63 32.41 9.68
N SER A 653 -0.98 31.24 9.65
CA SER A 653 -0.53 30.60 8.41
C SER A 653 -1.69 30.10 7.55
N HIS A 654 -2.78 29.62 8.16
CA HIS A 654 -3.99 29.18 7.44
C HIS A 654 -4.79 30.38 6.90
N LEU A 655 -4.85 31.49 7.63
CA LEU A 655 -5.47 32.74 7.18
C LEU A 655 -4.79 33.34 5.94
N VAL A 656 -3.45 33.19 5.83
CA VAL A 656 -2.66 33.54 4.62
C VAL A 656 -3.01 32.66 3.41
N ALA A 657 -3.46 31.42 3.62
CA ALA A 657 -3.60 30.44 2.54
C ALA A 657 -4.62 30.84 1.46
N LYS A 658 -5.61 31.70 1.77
CA LYS A 658 -6.59 32.16 0.77
C LYS A 658 -5.96 32.96 -0.37
N ASP A 659 -4.95 33.78 -0.09
CA ASP A 659 -4.18 34.51 -1.13
C ASP A 659 -3.36 33.56 -2.02
N VAL A 660 -3.34 32.27 -1.71
CA VAL A 660 -2.65 31.20 -2.44
C VAL A 660 -3.66 30.28 -3.14
N ILE A 661 -4.81 30.03 -2.51
CA ILE A 661 -5.87 29.10 -2.91
C ILE A 661 -7.23 29.77 -2.62
N ASP A 662 -7.77 30.47 -3.63
CA ASP A 662 -9.12 31.02 -3.60
C ASP A 662 -9.96 30.24 -4.62
N PHE A 663 -11.01 29.57 -4.14
CA PHE A 663 -11.98 28.83 -4.99
C PHE A 663 -13.30 29.59 -5.17
N ALA A 664 -13.43 30.80 -4.60
CA ALA A 664 -14.52 31.71 -4.92
C ALA A 664 -14.20 32.56 -6.16
N ASP A 665 -15.21 32.99 -6.90
CA ASP A 665 -15.03 33.71 -8.18
C ASP A 665 -14.42 35.14 -8.04
N ASP A 666 -14.39 35.71 -6.83
CA ASP A 666 -14.04 37.13 -6.53
C ASP A 666 -12.52 37.45 -6.49
N THR A 667 -11.74 36.80 -7.36
CA THR A 667 -10.26 36.72 -7.33
C THR A 667 -9.44 38.02 -7.43
N ALA A 668 -10.06 39.21 -7.42
CA ALA A 668 -9.40 40.48 -7.79
C ALA A 668 -8.95 41.37 -6.61
N ASN A 669 -9.63 41.36 -5.46
CA ASN A 669 -9.46 42.38 -4.40
C ASN A 669 -9.05 41.84 -3.01
N SER A 670 -9.07 40.53 -2.79
CA SER A 670 -8.81 39.89 -1.48
C SER A 670 -7.40 40.19 -0.92
N ALA A 671 -6.36 40.05 -1.74
CA ALA A 671 -4.96 40.08 -1.32
C ALA A 671 -4.40 41.41 -0.76
N GLY A 672 -5.22 42.47 -0.78
CA GLY A 672 -4.99 43.62 0.08
C GLY A 672 -5.30 43.26 1.53
N VAL A 673 -6.56 42.92 1.79
CA VAL A 673 -7.15 42.81 3.13
C VAL A 673 -6.57 41.63 3.92
N VAL A 674 -6.35 40.48 3.28
CA VAL A 674 -5.81 39.27 3.93
C VAL A 674 -4.47 39.55 4.63
N ALA A 675 -3.55 40.21 3.93
CA ALA A 675 -2.26 40.55 4.51
C ALA A 675 -2.36 41.55 5.68
N ASP A 676 -3.33 42.47 5.68
CA ASP A 676 -3.50 43.44 6.78
C ASP A 676 -4.06 42.77 8.05
N VAL A 677 -4.97 41.79 7.91
CA VAL A 677 -5.44 40.96 9.03
C VAL A 677 -4.31 40.12 9.61
N VAL A 678 -3.47 39.51 8.76
CA VAL A 678 -2.36 38.68 9.24
C VAL A 678 -1.27 39.52 9.90
N PHE A 679 -0.96 40.72 9.40
CA PHE A 679 -0.05 41.64 10.09
C PHE A 679 -0.66 42.18 11.41
N SER A 680 -1.99 42.35 11.50
CA SER A 680 -2.67 42.67 12.77
C SER A 680 -2.45 41.58 13.82
N GLY A 681 -2.80 40.33 13.50
CA GLY A 681 -2.65 39.21 14.44
C GLY A 681 -1.18 38.92 14.79
N LEU A 682 -0.25 39.04 13.82
CA LEU A 682 1.18 38.87 14.09
C LEU A 682 1.74 39.98 15.01
N ASN A 683 1.25 41.22 14.91
CA ASN A 683 1.60 42.31 15.83
C ASN A 683 1.13 42.05 17.28
N GLN A 684 0.05 41.29 17.44
CA GLN A 684 -0.48 40.88 18.76
C GLN A 684 0.29 39.67 19.31
N VAL A 685 0.74 38.76 18.43
CA VAL A 685 1.48 37.53 18.76
C VAL A 685 2.96 37.78 19.10
N ILE A 686 3.67 38.66 18.37
CA ILE A 686 5.12 38.86 18.57
C ILE A 686 5.52 39.22 20.01
N PRO A 687 4.81 40.11 20.74
CA PRO A 687 5.13 40.44 22.13
C PRO A 687 5.17 39.25 23.10
N LEU A 688 4.51 38.13 22.77
CA LEU A 688 4.48 36.90 23.57
C LEU A 688 5.59 35.90 23.19
N MET A 689 6.29 36.12 22.08
CA MET A 689 7.36 35.23 21.60
C MET A 689 8.67 35.45 22.37
N THR A 690 8.79 34.81 23.53
CA THR A 690 10.01 34.88 24.38
C THR A 690 11.19 34.11 23.75
N HIS A 691 12.40 34.41 24.23
CA HIS A 691 13.60 33.64 23.87
C HIS A 691 13.45 32.15 24.18
N ASP A 692 12.82 31.82 25.30
CA ASP A 692 12.77 30.45 25.81
C ASP A 692 11.69 29.62 25.10
N LEU A 693 10.58 30.23 24.70
CA LEU A 693 9.64 29.62 23.75
C LEU A 693 10.29 29.36 22.38
N LEU A 694 11.19 30.25 21.92
CA LEU A 694 11.94 30.05 20.68
C LEU A 694 13.02 28.95 20.77
N GLN A 695 13.30 28.37 21.95
CA GLN A 695 14.14 27.17 22.06
C GLN A 695 13.41 25.91 21.56
N TYR A 696 12.08 25.89 21.53
CA TYR A 696 11.28 24.75 21.06
C TYR A 696 11.32 24.64 19.52
N PRO A 697 11.92 23.58 18.93
CA PRO A 697 12.25 23.58 17.50
C PRO A 697 11.05 23.63 16.54
N LYS A 698 9.88 23.10 16.94
CA LYS A 698 8.65 23.20 16.12
C LYS A 698 8.14 24.64 16.04
N LEU A 699 8.14 25.35 17.17
CA LEU A 699 7.62 26.71 17.27
C LEU A 699 8.54 27.71 16.57
N SER A 700 9.87 27.58 16.70
CA SER A 700 10.79 28.44 15.97
C SER A 700 10.73 28.21 14.45
N VAL A 701 10.58 26.97 13.97
CA VAL A 701 10.38 26.69 12.54
C VAL A 701 9.09 27.33 12.04
N GLN A 702 7.96 27.17 12.74
CA GLN A 702 6.68 27.75 12.34
C GLN A 702 6.75 29.29 12.31
N TYR A 703 7.26 29.90 13.39
CA TYR A 703 7.40 31.34 13.54
C TYR A 703 8.27 31.97 12.44
N PHE A 704 9.51 31.49 12.27
CA PHE A 704 10.42 32.09 11.29
C PHE A 704 10.03 31.78 9.85
N THR A 705 9.33 30.66 9.58
CA THR A 705 8.77 30.38 8.25
C THR A 705 7.66 31.37 7.89
N LEU A 706 6.72 31.63 8.82
CA LEU A 706 5.65 32.61 8.61
C LEU A 706 6.20 34.03 8.44
N VAL A 707 7.12 34.47 9.32
CA VAL A 707 7.77 35.79 9.22
C VAL A 707 8.52 35.94 7.89
N SER A 708 9.33 34.96 7.50
CA SER A 708 10.07 34.99 6.23
C SER A 708 9.12 35.00 5.02
N TYR A 709 8.04 34.21 5.05
CA TYR A 709 7.02 34.19 4.00
C TYR A 709 6.36 35.56 3.81
N LEU A 710 5.90 36.19 4.89
CA LEU A 710 5.23 37.49 4.83
C LEU A 710 6.14 38.58 4.28
N VAL A 711 7.43 38.53 4.64
CA VAL A 711 8.47 39.42 4.13
C VAL A 711 8.78 39.17 2.65
N ASP A 712 8.90 37.92 2.20
CA ASP A 712 9.15 37.56 0.80
C ASP A 712 7.96 37.90 -0.12
N VAL A 713 6.74 37.72 0.37
CA VAL A 713 5.51 37.86 -0.45
C VAL A 713 5.00 39.30 -0.45
N TYR A 714 5.04 40.01 0.67
CA TYR A 714 4.52 41.39 0.80
C TYR A 714 5.58 42.43 1.22
N PRO A 715 6.81 42.45 0.65
CA PRO A 715 7.89 43.35 1.13
C PRO A 715 7.50 44.83 1.03
N ASP A 716 6.78 45.20 -0.03
CA ASP A 716 6.25 46.54 -0.24
C ASP A 716 5.28 46.96 0.89
N LYS A 717 4.54 46.03 1.51
CA LYS A 717 3.72 46.30 2.71
C LYS A 717 4.60 46.38 3.95
N VAL A 718 5.56 45.47 4.14
CA VAL A 718 6.45 45.45 5.32
C VAL A 718 7.15 46.80 5.52
N VAL A 719 7.68 47.39 4.45
CA VAL A 719 8.34 48.71 4.49
C VAL A 719 7.37 49.87 4.81
N ARG A 720 6.04 49.63 4.78
CA ARG A 720 4.98 50.61 5.12
C ARG A 720 4.24 50.29 6.43
N LEU A 721 4.66 49.27 7.20
CA LEU A 721 4.09 48.97 8.52
C LEU A 721 4.43 50.08 9.54
N ASN A 722 3.73 50.05 10.68
CA ASN A 722 4.07 50.91 11.83
C ASN A 722 5.52 50.64 12.29
N PRO A 723 6.30 51.67 12.71
CA PRO A 723 7.71 51.52 13.03
C PRO A 723 8.02 50.43 14.08
N SER A 724 7.13 50.22 15.06
CA SER A 724 7.28 49.20 16.10
C SER A 724 7.27 47.78 15.53
N LEU A 725 6.28 47.44 14.69
CA LEU A 725 6.16 46.13 14.06
C LEU A 725 7.28 45.89 13.04
N LEU A 726 7.63 46.92 12.27
CA LEU A 726 8.78 46.86 11.36
C LEU A 726 10.07 46.56 12.13
N HIS A 727 10.33 47.25 13.25
CA HIS A 727 11.50 46.98 14.07
C HIS A 727 11.48 45.55 14.64
N GLN A 728 10.34 45.10 15.17
CA GLN A 728 10.15 43.74 15.68
C GLN A 728 10.46 42.67 14.61
N LEU A 729 9.85 42.76 13.42
CA LEU A 729 10.08 41.81 12.33
C LEU A 729 11.56 41.78 11.88
N LEU A 730 12.23 42.93 11.86
CA LEU A 730 13.66 43.01 11.53
C LEU A 730 14.53 42.37 12.62
N GLN A 731 14.19 42.50 13.91
CA GLN A 731 14.89 41.81 15.00
C GLN A 731 14.69 40.28 14.91
N SER A 732 13.47 39.83 14.59
CA SER A 732 13.21 38.40 14.38
C SER A 732 14.08 37.81 13.27
N LEU A 733 14.28 38.53 12.16
CA LEU A 733 15.20 38.10 11.10
C LEU A 733 16.67 38.03 11.59
N VAL A 734 17.12 38.94 12.46
CA VAL A 734 18.47 38.87 13.08
C VAL A 734 18.62 37.61 13.95
N VAL A 735 17.60 37.25 14.73
CA VAL A 735 17.60 36.01 15.54
C VAL A 735 17.60 34.78 14.64
N GLY A 736 16.74 34.75 13.62
CA GLY A 736 16.64 33.66 12.65
C GLY A 736 17.96 33.41 11.90
N MET A 737 18.70 34.46 11.52
CA MET A 737 20.04 34.36 10.90
C MET A 737 21.12 33.75 11.81
N ARG A 738 20.86 33.60 13.12
CA ARG A 738 21.78 33.03 14.12
C ARG A 738 21.26 31.73 14.75
N HIS A 739 20.19 31.16 14.19
CA HIS A 739 19.53 29.99 14.75
C HIS A 739 20.28 28.68 14.44
N THR A 740 20.11 27.64 15.27
CA THR A 740 20.83 26.36 15.14
C THR A 740 20.34 25.50 13.97
N ASN A 741 19.06 25.60 13.63
CA ASN A 741 18.47 24.94 12.44
C ASN A 741 18.78 25.74 11.17
N THR A 742 19.45 25.10 10.21
CA THR A 742 19.94 25.68 8.96
C THR A 742 18.84 26.21 8.02
N ASP A 743 17.62 25.67 8.05
CA ASP A 743 16.55 26.15 7.16
C ASP A 743 15.99 27.50 7.63
N ILE A 744 15.85 27.71 8.94
CA ILE A 744 15.48 29.01 9.53
C ILE A 744 16.51 30.09 9.13
N VAL A 745 17.80 29.77 9.26
CA VAL A 745 18.91 30.65 8.87
C VAL A 745 18.84 30.99 7.37
N ARG A 746 18.65 29.98 6.52
CA ARG A 746 18.52 30.11 5.07
C ARG A 746 17.34 30.99 4.65
N TYR A 747 16.16 30.80 5.24
CA TYR A 747 14.98 31.62 4.96
C TYR A 747 15.18 33.06 5.42
N SER A 748 15.76 33.26 6.62
CA SER A 748 16.02 34.59 7.17
C SER A 748 16.98 35.40 6.28
N PHE A 749 18.07 34.79 5.80
CA PHE A 749 18.95 35.42 4.80
C PHE A 749 18.22 35.76 3.50
N GLN A 750 17.39 34.85 2.97
CA GLN A 750 16.62 35.09 1.76
C GLN A 750 15.70 36.32 1.88
N SER A 751 15.00 36.46 3.00
CA SER A 751 14.03 37.55 3.23
C SER A 751 14.70 38.91 3.45
N VAL A 752 15.85 38.96 4.14
CA VAL A 752 16.68 40.17 4.19
C VAL A 752 17.16 40.59 2.79
N GLY A 753 17.48 39.62 1.93
CA GLY A 753 17.82 39.87 0.53
C GLY A 753 16.67 40.48 -0.30
N GLU A 754 15.45 39.97 -0.16
CA GLU A 754 14.28 40.50 -0.90
C GLU A 754 13.82 41.87 -0.36
N LEU A 755 13.98 42.16 0.95
CA LEU A 755 13.79 43.49 1.54
C LEU A 755 14.77 44.51 0.96
N ALA A 756 16.08 44.20 0.96
CA ALA A 756 17.09 45.05 0.34
C ALA A 756 16.78 45.28 -1.15
N ALA A 757 16.41 44.22 -1.88
CA ALA A 757 15.98 44.34 -3.26
C ALA A 757 14.71 45.18 -3.44
N CYS A 758 13.76 45.20 -2.49
CA CYS A 758 12.59 46.07 -2.51
C CYS A 758 13.00 47.55 -2.38
N GLN A 759 13.84 47.89 -1.40
CA GLN A 759 14.29 49.28 -1.18
C GLN A 759 15.13 49.83 -2.35
N LEU A 760 15.85 48.98 -3.10
CA LEU A 760 16.51 49.35 -4.36
C LEU A 760 15.54 49.71 -5.51
N ARG A 761 14.28 49.27 -5.43
CA ARG A 761 13.22 49.54 -6.42
C ARG A 761 12.30 50.68 -6.00
N GLN A 762 12.03 50.82 -4.70
CA GLN A 762 11.26 51.90 -4.09
C GLN A 762 12.11 52.52 -2.97
N PRO A 763 12.89 53.59 -3.25
CA PRO A 763 13.73 54.25 -2.23
C PRO A 763 12.86 55.02 -1.23
N THR A 764 12.46 54.35 -0.16
CA THR A 764 11.73 54.91 0.98
C THR A 764 12.67 55.57 1.98
N ALA A 765 12.13 56.48 2.81
CA ALA A 765 12.90 57.23 3.82
C ALA A 765 13.44 56.38 4.99
N SER A 766 13.19 55.06 5.01
CA SER A 766 13.69 54.10 6.00
C SER A 766 15.15 53.68 5.72
N THR A 767 16.03 54.64 5.45
CA THR A 767 17.45 54.42 5.13
C THR A 767 18.28 54.13 6.39
N GLY A 768 19.11 53.08 6.37
CA GLY A 768 20.03 52.74 7.47
C GLY A 768 19.60 51.56 8.36
N LEU A 769 18.32 51.14 8.32
CA LEU A 769 17.83 50.00 9.11
C LEU A 769 18.33 48.64 8.59
N LEU A 770 18.80 48.54 7.35
CA LEU A 770 19.29 47.28 6.78
C LEU A 770 20.80 47.06 7.03
N GLY A 771 21.56 48.12 7.34
CA GLY A 771 22.98 48.03 7.68
C GLY A 771 23.30 47.08 8.84
N GLN A 772 22.37 46.91 9.79
CA GLN A 772 22.53 46.02 10.94
C GLN A 772 22.72 44.53 10.58
N PHE A 773 22.25 44.10 9.40
CA PHE A 773 22.36 42.71 8.96
C PHE A 773 23.76 42.37 8.44
N ILE A 774 24.52 43.35 7.91
CA ILE A 774 25.82 43.11 7.28
C ILE A 774 26.82 42.40 8.23
N PRO A 775 27.06 42.87 9.48
CA PRO A 775 27.93 42.17 10.42
C PRO A 775 27.50 40.73 10.74
N VAL A 776 26.19 40.46 10.73
CA VAL A 776 25.64 39.13 11.03
C VAL A 776 25.92 38.16 9.87
N VAL A 777 25.73 38.62 8.62
CA VAL A 777 26.05 37.82 7.43
C VAL A 777 27.56 37.53 7.35
N LEU A 778 28.40 38.54 7.65
CA LEU A 778 29.86 38.38 7.64
C LEU A 778 30.36 37.44 8.74
N GLN A 779 29.80 37.51 9.96
CA GLN A 779 30.16 36.59 11.04
C GLN A 779 29.98 35.13 10.63
N MET A 780 28.80 34.79 10.11
CA MET A 780 28.43 33.43 9.71
C MET A 780 29.29 32.94 8.53
N LEU A 781 29.50 33.77 7.50
CA LEU A 781 30.29 33.39 6.31
C LEU A 781 31.80 33.20 6.58
N VAL A 782 32.34 33.80 7.66
CA VAL A 782 33.79 33.87 7.90
C VAL A 782 34.25 32.98 9.06
N PHE A 783 33.45 32.87 10.13
CA PHE A 783 33.88 32.24 11.39
C PHE A 783 33.10 30.99 11.78
N GLU A 784 31.99 30.69 11.12
CA GLU A 784 31.09 29.58 11.48
C GLU A 784 31.18 28.44 10.46
N ALA A 785 31.11 27.19 10.94
CA ALA A 785 31.21 25.99 10.10
C ALA A 785 29.87 25.68 9.39
N ALA A 786 29.44 26.60 8.53
CA ALA A 786 28.13 26.59 7.91
C ALA A 786 27.96 25.48 6.85
N ALA A 787 26.75 24.90 6.79
CA ALA A 787 26.36 23.99 5.71
C ALA A 787 26.25 24.75 4.39
N ALA A 788 26.71 24.15 3.28
CA ALA A 788 26.79 24.80 1.97
C ALA A 788 25.46 25.44 1.48
N VAL A 789 24.31 24.86 1.86
CA VAL A 789 22.96 25.36 1.53
C VAL A 789 22.67 26.75 2.13
N VAL A 790 23.33 27.11 3.24
CA VAL A 790 23.20 28.42 3.90
C VAL A 790 24.03 29.49 3.17
N VAL A 791 25.21 29.11 2.67
CA VAL A 791 26.18 30.02 2.03
C VAL A 791 25.58 30.74 0.81
N ASP A 792 24.83 30.02 -0.04
CA ASP A 792 24.14 30.60 -1.20
C ASP A 792 23.14 31.70 -0.80
N GLY A 793 22.36 31.46 0.27
CA GLY A 793 21.39 32.44 0.78
C GLY A 793 22.06 33.68 1.37
N ALA A 794 23.10 33.46 2.19
CA ALA A 794 23.89 34.51 2.79
C ALA A 794 24.61 35.40 1.75
N ALA A 795 25.18 34.80 0.69
CA ALA A 795 25.83 35.54 -0.38
C ALA A 795 24.87 36.46 -1.16
N LEU A 796 23.66 35.98 -1.47
CA LEU A 796 22.61 36.77 -2.13
C LEU A 796 22.08 37.91 -1.24
N ALA A 797 22.00 37.67 0.08
CA ALA A 797 21.65 38.70 1.06
C ALA A 797 22.74 39.78 1.12
N LEU A 798 24.01 39.38 1.28
CA LEU A 798 25.16 40.29 1.39
C LEU A 798 25.27 41.20 0.17
N TYR A 799 25.19 40.63 -1.04
CA TYR A 799 25.21 41.40 -2.28
C TYR A 799 24.09 42.44 -2.34
N SER A 800 22.87 42.07 -1.95
CA SER A 800 21.71 42.97 -1.98
C SER A 800 21.84 44.10 -0.95
N LEU A 801 22.32 43.79 0.26
CA LEU A 801 22.63 44.77 1.30
C LEU A 801 23.74 45.75 0.87
N PHE A 802 24.81 45.24 0.25
CA PHE A 802 25.94 46.03 -0.27
C PHE A 802 25.53 46.94 -1.45
N LEU A 803 24.40 46.68 -2.11
CA LEU A 803 23.83 47.60 -3.08
C LEU A 803 23.03 48.75 -2.44
N VAL A 804 22.38 48.53 -1.30
CA VAL A 804 21.58 49.52 -0.55
C VAL A 804 22.48 50.43 0.29
N GLU A 805 23.25 49.83 1.21
CA GLU A 805 23.95 50.54 2.30
C GLU A 805 25.32 51.10 1.86
N ARG A 806 25.53 51.29 0.55
CA ARG A 806 26.77 51.81 -0.07
C ARG A 806 27.47 52.95 0.68
N PRO A 807 26.81 54.04 1.12
CA PRO A 807 27.49 55.12 1.84
C PRO A 807 28.00 54.72 3.23
N ASN A 808 27.51 53.60 3.79
CA ASN A 808 27.77 53.15 5.15
C ASN A 808 28.73 51.94 5.22
N ILE A 809 28.99 51.23 4.12
CA ILE A 809 29.75 49.96 4.13
C ILE A 809 31.15 50.13 4.75
N GLU A 810 31.88 51.19 4.41
CA GLU A 810 33.24 51.42 4.96
C GLU A 810 33.19 51.52 6.50
N SER A 811 32.23 52.25 7.04
CA SER A 811 32.02 52.37 8.49
C SER A 811 31.59 51.06 9.14
N ILE A 812 30.77 50.25 8.45
CA ILE A 812 30.30 48.95 8.96
C ILE A 812 31.44 47.91 8.94
N ALA A 813 32.25 47.90 7.88
CA ALA A 813 33.43 47.03 7.76
C ALA A 813 34.47 47.36 8.84
N HIS A 814 34.81 48.65 9.01
CA HIS A 814 35.69 49.09 10.10
C HIS A 814 35.16 48.71 11.48
N ALA A 815 33.85 48.86 11.73
CA ALA A 815 33.24 48.47 13.00
C ALA A 815 33.27 46.94 13.25
N PHE A 816 33.03 46.13 12.22
CA PHE A 816 33.09 44.67 12.31
C PHE A 816 34.51 44.17 12.60
N CYS A 817 35.52 44.74 11.94
CA CYS A 817 36.92 44.33 12.10
C CYS A 817 37.61 44.95 13.34
N ALA A 818 36.96 45.83 14.11
CA ALA A 818 37.57 46.56 15.23
C ALA A 818 38.00 45.68 16.43
N GLY A 819 37.49 44.45 16.54
CA GLY A 819 37.78 43.52 17.64
C GLY A 819 38.67 42.31 17.26
N MET A 820 39.29 42.31 16.08
CA MET A 820 40.10 41.19 15.58
C MET A 820 41.59 41.37 15.90
N ASP A 821 42.34 40.26 16.01
CA ASP A 821 43.81 40.31 16.05
C ASP A 821 44.37 41.03 14.81
N SER A 822 45.35 41.93 14.99
CA SER A 822 45.93 42.75 13.91
C SER A 822 46.19 42.04 12.56
N PRO A 823 46.87 40.87 12.49
CA PRO A 823 47.10 40.21 11.19
C PRO A 823 45.81 39.66 10.54
N LEU A 824 44.79 39.32 11.35
CA LEU A 824 43.47 38.93 10.86
C LEU A 824 42.68 40.17 10.42
N GLN A 825 42.75 41.26 11.19
CA GLN A 825 42.11 42.54 10.90
C GLN A 825 42.55 43.11 9.54
N ASP A 826 43.86 43.19 9.28
CA ASP A 826 44.42 43.67 8.01
C ASP A 826 43.97 42.79 6.82
N THR A 827 44.01 41.46 7.01
CA THR A 827 43.56 40.49 6.00
C THR A 827 42.07 40.65 5.68
N MET A 828 41.23 40.84 6.71
CA MET A 828 39.79 40.98 6.58
C MET A 828 39.40 42.30 5.88
N MET A 829 40.01 43.41 6.29
CA MET A 829 39.79 44.72 5.68
C MET A 829 40.21 44.75 4.20
N HIS A 830 41.34 44.11 3.87
CA HIS A 830 41.78 43.99 2.47
C HIS A 830 40.80 43.14 1.63
N ALA A 831 40.30 42.01 2.15
CA ALA A 831 39.32 41.17 1.48
C ALA A 831 37.98 41.90 1.27
N LEU A 832 37.48 42.61 2.28
CA LEU A 832 36.26 43.43 2.18
C LEU A 832 36.43 44.58 1.17
N GLY A 833 37.58 45.26 1.15
CA GLY A 833 37.90 46.30 0.17
C GLY A 833 37.88 45.77 -1.28
N GLN A 834 38.46 44.59 -1.53
CA GLN A 834 38.37 43.95 -2.85
C GLN A 834 36.92 43.61 -3.24
N LEU A 835 36.10 43.13 -2.30
CA LEU A 835 34.69 42.83 -2.55
C LEU A 835 33.90 44.11 -2.85
N MET A 836 34.15 45.20 -2.14
CA MET A 836 33.55 46.51 -2.41
C MET A 836 33.92 47.06 -3.80
N HIS A 837 35.19 46.92 -4.22
CA HIS A 837 35.62 47.30 -5.57
C HIS A 837 35.00 46.43 -6.69
N SER A 838 34.47 45.24 -6.38
CA SER A 838 33.76 44.39 -7.35
C SER A 838 32.31 44.81 -7.61
N LEU A 839 31.74 45.70 -6.78
CA LEU A 839 30.37 46.18 -6.94
C LEU A 839 30.23 47.10 -8.17
N PRO A 840 29.12 47.02 -8.94
CA PRO A 840 28.89 47.91 -10.07
C PRO A 840 28.78 49.38 -9.61
N PRO A 841 29.14 50.37 -10.45
CA PRO A 841 29.07 51.79 -10.09
C PRO A 841 27.63 52.28 -9.89
N ALA A 842 27.45 53.28 -9.02
CA ALA A 842 26.15 53.89 -8.76
C ALA A 842 25.64 54.65 -10.00
N GLN A 843 24.50 54.23 -10.55
CA GLN A 843 23.91 54.85 -11.75
C GLN A 843 23.01 56.05 -11.41
N PRO A 844 23.16 57.21 -12.07
CA PRO A 844 22.23 58.33 -11.92
C PRO A 844 20.79 57.95 -12.31
N GLN A 845 19.85 58.17 -11.40
CA GLN A 845 18.48 57.64 -11.48
C GLN A 845 17.67 58.19 -12.68
N THR A 846 17.97 59.41 -13.14
CA THR A 846 17.27 60.07 -14.26
C THR A 846 17.61 59.48 -15.63
N ALA A 847 18.88 59.13 -15.88
CA ALA A 847 19.30 58.45 -17.11
C ALA A 847 18.85 56.98 -17.12
N ALA A 848 18.70 56.39 -15.93
CA ALA A 848 18.15 55.05 -15.80
C ALA A 848 16.70 54.99 -16.31
N PHE A 849 15.80 55.86 -15.86
CA PHE A 849 14.36 55.76 -16.15
C PHE A 849 14.01 55.61 -17.65
N ASN A 850 14.63 56.39 -18.54
CA ASN A 850 14.28 56.41 -19.98
C ASN A 850 15.03 55.40 -20.87
N ARG A 851 16.13 54.79 -20.40
CA ARG A 851 16.69 53.59 -21.05
C ARG A 851 16.16 52.31 -20.41
N ARG A 852 15.77 52.39 -19.14
CA ARG A 852 15.13 51.30 -18.44
C ARG A 852 13.66 51.17 -18.79
N SER A 853 12.87 52.16 -19.21
CA SER A 853 11.48 51.89 -19.66
C SER A 853 11.41 50.75 -20.68
N ASN A 854 12.10 50.88 -21.81
CA ASN A 854 12.17 49.84 -22.87
C ASN A 854 12.96 48.57 -22.50
N MET A 855 13.56 48.47 -21.31
CA MET A 855 14.42 47.33 -20.93
C MET A 855 14.08 46.70 -19.57
N GLN A 856 13.48 47.44 -18.64
CA GLN A 856 12.64 46.97 -17.53
C GLN A 856 11.33 46.40 -18.10
N ASP A 857 10.72 46.95 -19.14
CA ASP A 857 9.56 46.26 -19.74
C ASP A 857 9.91 44.87 -20.30
N VAL A 858 11.21 44.55 -20.45
CA VAL A 858 11.72 43.20 -20.76
C VAL A 858 12.33 42.50 -19.52
N ASP A 859 13.09 43.19 -18.67
CA ASP A 859 13.83 42.60 -17.54
C ASP A 859 13.11 42.72 -16.19
N VAL A 860 12.22 43.69 -16.00
CA VAL A 860 11.10 43.64 -15.03
C VAL A 860 10.01 42.73 -15.55
N ALA A 861 9.76 42.57 -16.85
CA ALA A 861 8.97 41.42 -17.30
C ALA A 861 9.64 40.09 -16.93
N LYS A 862 10.96 39.91 -17.15
CA LYS A 862 11.68 38.69 -16.70
C LYS A 862 11.88 38.61 -15.18
N GLN A 863 11.97 39.71 -14.43
CA GLN A 863 12.07 39.68 -12.96
C GLN A 863 10.71 39.51 -12.30
N ALA A 864 9.66 40.12 -12.83
CA ALA A 864 8.27 39.85 -12.45
C ALA A 864 7.91 38.43 -12.85
N GLN A 865 8.31 37.91 -14.01
CA GLN A 865 8.11 36.51 -14.42
C GLN A 865 9.06 35.55 -13.69
N LYS A 866 10.24 35.96 -13.22
CA LYS A 866 11.04 35.20 -12.24
C LYS A 866 10.39 35.23 -10.86
N ARG A 867 9.77 36.33 -10.42
CA ARG A 867 8.98 36.42 -9.18
C ARG A 867 7.63 35.73 -9.32
N LEU A 868 7.06 35.60 -10.52
CA LEU A 868 5.87 34.79 -10.83
C LEU A 868 6.24 33.32 -10.98
N LYS A 869 7.47 33.00 -11.40
CA LYS A 869 8.08 31.67 -11.31
C LYS A 869 8.69 31.39 -9.93
N ARG A 870 8.83 32.36 -9.01
CA ARG A 870 9.32 32.16 -7.62
C ARG A 870 8.17 32.10 -6.65
N ARG A 871 7.22 33.04 -6.68
CA ARG A 871 5.86 32.85 -6.15
C ARG A 871 5.20 31.64 -6.79
N GLY A 872 5.44 31.35 -8.07
CA GLY A 872 4.99 30.14 -8.75
C GLY A 872 5.85 28.89 -8.51
N TYR A 873 7.06 29.01 -7.95
CA TYR A 873 7.88 27.89 -7.47
C TYR A 873 7.64 27.61 -6.00
N ILE A 874 7.22 28.61 -5.21
CA ILE A 874 6.81 28.53 -3.80
C ILE A 874 5.33 28.12 -3.72
N ARG A 875 4.48 28.63 -4.62
CA ARG A 875 3.22 27.97 -4.98
C ARG A 875 3.53 26.57 -5.46
N LYS A 876 4.33 26.31 -6.52
CA LYS A 876 4.80 24.92 -6.81
C LYS A 876 5.72 24.28 -5.74
N MET A 877 5.87 24.80 -4.52
CA MET A 877 6.54 24.11 -3.42
C MET A 877 5.48 23.66 -2.42
N MET A 878 4.64 24.56 -1.90
CA MET A 878 3.48 24.19 -1.07
C MET A 878 2.42 23.43 -1.88
N GLN A 879 2.12 23.93 -3.07
CA GLN A 879 1.37 23.22 -4.09
C GLN A 879 2.14 21.96 -4.47
N GLN A 880 3.37 21.90 -5.03
CA GLN A 880 4.03 20.59 -5.24
C GLN A 880 4.62 19.94 -3.96
N TYR A 881 3.94 20.13 -2.83
CA TYR A 881 3.87 19.27 -1.66
C TYR A 881 2.46 18.65 -1.65
N ARG A 882 1.40 19.46 -1.52
CA ARG A 882 -0.04 19.06 -1.61
C ARG A 882 -0.53 18.56 -2.97
N GLN A 883 0.28 18.76 -4.00
CA GLN A 883 0.22 18.44 -5.43
C GLN A 883 1.55 17.77 -5.82
N LYS A 884 2.41 17.43 -4.86
CA LYS A 884 3.09 16.15 -4.90
C LYS A 884 2.02 15.13 -4.54
N GLU A 885 1.47 15.19 -3.33
CA GLU A 885 0.36 14.37 -2.83
C GLU A 885 -0.81 14.30 -3.83
N LYS A 886 -1.42 15.43 -4.24
CA LYS A 886 -2.51 15.42 -5.24
C LYS A 886 -2.08 15.07 -6.68
N MET A 887 -0.84 15.32 -7.12
CA MET A 887 -0.38 14.71 -8.39
C MET A 887 0.10 13.28 -8.20
N GLU A 888 0.28 12.76 -6.98
CA GLU A 888 0.68 11.38 -6.72
C GLU A 888 -0.58 10.54 -6.59
N VAL A 889 -1.64 11.05 -5.97
CA VAL A 889 -3.03 10.56 -6.10
C VAL A 889 -3.49 10.63 -7.57
N VAL A 890 -3.43 11.79 -8.23
CA VAL A 890 -3.86 11.91 -9.64
C VAL A 890 -2.92 11.17 -10.60
N PHE A 891 -1.63 11.01 -10.32
CA PHE A 891 -0.74 10.13 -11.09
C PHE A 891 -1.04 8.67 -10.81
N LEU A 892 -1.34 8.25 -9.57
CA LEU A 892 -1.71 6.87 -9.27
C LEU A 892 -3.10 6.52 -9.83
N GLN A 893 -4.03 7.47 -9.89
CA GLN A 893 -5.33 7.35 -10.56
C GLN A 893 -5.18 7.37 -12.07
N SER A 894 -4.48 8.36 -12.66
CA SER A 894 -4.23 8.40 -14.10
C SER A 894 -3.29 7.30 -14.57
N GLN A 895 -2.51 6.68 -13.67
CA GLN A 895 -1.69 5.49 -13.92
C GLN A 895 -2.42 4.20 -13.56
N ALA A 896 -3.52 4.23 -12.80
CA ALA A 896 -4.48 3.13 -12.79
C ALA A 896 -5.23 3.15 -14.13
N GLU A 897 -5.83 4.28 -14.52
CA GLU A 897 -6.44 4.46 -15.84
C GLU A 897 -5.45 4.18 -16.98
N GLN A 898 -4.21 4.70 -16.93
CA GLN A 898 -3.19 4.37 -17.94
C GLN A 898 -2.70 2.94 -17.84
N LEU A 899 -2.59 2.29 -16.66
CA LEU A 899 -2.25 0.86 -16.62
C LEU A 899 -3.41 -0.02 -17.08
N GLU A 900 -4.67 0.43 -16.97
CA GLU A 900 -5.83 -0.25 -17.57
C GLU A 900 -5.92 0.00 -19.08
N LEU A 901 -5.57 1.20 -19.56
CA LEU A 901 -5.40 1.52 -20.98
C LEU A 901 -4.17 0.85 -21.59
N GLU A 902 -3.09 0.67 -20.82
CA GLU A 902 -1.84 0.01 -21.22
C GLU A 902 -1.99 -1.51 -21.12
N LEU A 903 -2.76 -2.04 -20.17
CA LEU A 903 -3.22 -3.44 -20.19
C LEU A 903 -4.09 -3.68 -21.43
N LYS A 904 -5.02 -2.77 -21.77
CA LYS A 904 -5.79 -2.81 -23.03
C LYS A 904 -4.89 -2.67 -24.27
N HIS A 905 -3.86 -1.82 -24.25
CA HIS A 905 -2.95 -1.65 -25.40
C HIS A 905 -1.97 -2.82 -25.59
N LEU A 906 -1.44 -3.39 -24.51
CA LEU A 906 -0.56 -4.57 -24.52
C LEU A 906 -1.32 -5.86 -24.83
N LEU A 907 -2.60 -5.95 -24.45
CA LEU A 907 -3.51 -6.97 -24.96
C LEU A 907 -3.81 -6.77 -26.46
N ASN A 908 -3.94 -5.53 -26.92
CA ASN A 908 -4.29 -5.26 -28.31
C ASN A 908 -3.14 -5.56 -29.29
N HIS A 909 -1.93 -4.99 -29.15
CA HIS A 909 -0.88 -5.16 -30.17
C HIS A 909 0.57 -5.34 -29.65
N HIS A 910 1.24 -6.32 -30.28
CA HIS A 910 2.69 -6.46 -30.33
C HIS A 910 3.37 -5.24 -30.99
N ASN A 911 4.58 -4.93 -30.53
CA ASN A 911 5.60 -4.18 -31.26
C ASN A 911 6.32 -5.15 -32.23
N PRO A 912 6.80 -4.76 -33.43
CA PRO A 912 8.01 -3.92 -33.50
C PRO A 912 8.11 -2.92 -34.71
N LEU A 913 8.60 -1.70 -34.43
CA LEU A 913 9.60 -0.91 -35.20
C LEU A 913 9.42 -0.76 -36.74
N ALA A 914 9.43 0.44 -37.37
CA ALA A 914 9.78 1.80 -36.92
C ALA A 914 9.02 2.87 -37.74
N MET A 915 9.11 4.15 -37.33
CA MET A 915 8.19 5.24 -37.70
C MET A 915 8.06 5.54 -39.21
N LEU A 916 6.83 5.84 -39.64
CA LEU A 916 6.44 6.10 -41.04
C LEU A 916 6.14 7.60 -41.33
N PRO A 917 6.11 8.03 -42.62
CA PRO A 917 5.96 9.43 -43.01
C PRO A 917 4.58 10.03 -42.70
N TRP A 918 4.50 11.36 -42.51
CA TRP A 918 3.28 12.01 -42.01
C TRP A 918 2.02 11.90 -42.91
N LYS A 919 2.17 11.57 -44.20
CA LYS A 919 1.03 11.21 -45.08
C LYS A 919 0.49 9.80 -44.78
N GLU A 920 1.38 8.86 -44.47
CA GLU A 920 1.02 7.53 -43.99
C GLU A 920 0.53 7.58 -42.55
N VAL A 921 1.02 8.49 -41.71
CA VAL A 921 0.42 8.73 -40.38
C VAL A 921 -0.96 9.39 -40.49
N ALA A 922 -1.20 10.32 -41.43
CA ALA A 922 -2.54 10.86 -41.65
C ALA A 922 -3.51 9.80 -42.20
N ALA A 923 -3.04 8.91 -43.09
CA ALA A 923 -3.82 7.78 -43.56
C ALA A 923 -4.07 6.76 -42.44
N ALA A 924 -3.06 6.42 -41.65
CA ALA A 924 -3.15 5.55 -40.48
C ALA A 924 -4.05 6.14 -39.40
N LEU A 925 -4.08 7.46 -39.18
CA LEU A 925 -4.99 8.10 -38.23
C LEU A 925 -6.45 8.10 -38.70
N ASP A 926 -6.74 8.19 -40.01
CA ASP A 926 -8.12 7.99 -40.50
C ASP A 926 -8.48 6.49 -40.56
N THR A 927 -7.52 5.59 -40.81
CA THR A 927 -7.70 4.14 -40.67
C THR A 927 -7.93 3.74 -39.21
N ASP A 928 -7.16 4.27 -38.26
CA ASP A 928 -7.32 4.08 -36.80
C ASP A 928 -8.62 4.70 -36.30
N LYS A 929 -9.05 5.84 -36.87
CA LYS A 929 -10.37 6.41 -36.59
C LYS A 929 -11.49 5.51 -37.11
N GLN A 930 -11.39 4.98 -38.33
CA GLN A 930 -12.38 4.03 -38.86
C GLN A 930 -12.32 2.69 -38.10
N LEU A 931 -11.14 2.26 -37.65
CA LEU A 931 -10.93 1.08 -36.81
C LEU A 931 -11.48 1.28 -35.40
N ALA A 932 -11.28 2.44 -34.77
CA ALA A 932 -11.83 2.77 -33.46
C ALA A 932 -13.35 2.98 -33.51
N MET A 933 -13.89 3.51 -34.61
CA MET A 933 -15.33 3.52 -34.86
C MET A 933 -15.87 2.09 -35.08
N SER A 934 -15.14 1.23 -35.79
CA SER A 934 -15.46 -0.19 -35.98
C SER A 934 -15.37 -0.99 -34.66
N GLN A 935 -14.37 -0.73 -33.83
CA GLN A 935 -14.20 -1.32 -32.49
C GLN A 935 -15.28 -0.84 -31.52
N LYS A 936 -15.62 0.46 -31.54
CA LYS A 936 -16.76 0.99 -30.78
C LYS A 936 -18.07 0.34 -31.22
N GLN A 937 -18.27 0.15 -32.54
CA GLN A 937 -19.44 -0.54 -33.06
C GLN A 937 -19.43 -2.01 -32.60
N ALA A 938 -18.34 -2.74 -32.80
CA ALA A 938 -18.19 -4.13 -32.35
C ALA A 938 -18.33 -4.31 -30.83
N LEU A 939 -17.96 -3.32 -30.01
CA LEU A 939 -18.21 -3.31 -28.56
C LEU A 939 -19.68 -3.07 -28.22
N ALA A 940 -20.37 -2.19 -28.95
CA ALA A 940 -21.82 -2.01 -28.82
C ALA A 940 -22.60 -3.26 -29.30
N ASP A 941 -22.12 -3.89 -30.37
CA ASP A 941 -22.64 -5.15 -30.90
C ASP A 941 -22.40 -6.28 -29.88
N GLN A 942 -21.20 -6.40 -29.29
CA GLN A 942 -20.90 -7.35 -28.20
C GLN A 942 -21.78 -7.14 -26.97
N VAL A 943 -22.05 -5.91 -26.54
CA VAL A 943 -22.99 -5.63 -25.44
C VAL A 943 -24.41 -6.06 -25.82
N THR A 944 -24.82 -5.86 -27.08
CA THR A 944 -26.13 -6.29 -27.60
C THR A 944 -26.23 -7.81 -27.70
N ASP A 945 -25.15 -8.50 -28.08
CA ASP A 945 -25.03 -9.96 -28.10
C ASP A 945 -25.05 -10.54 -26.69
N LEU A 946 -24.37 -9.94 -25.72
CA LEU A 946 -24.40 -10.37 -24.32
C LEU A 946 -25.79 -10.17 -23.69
N GLN A 947 -26.47 -9.06 -23.96
CA GLN A 947 -27.86 -8.86 -23.54
C GLN A 947 -28.81 -9.89 -24.20
N THR A 948 -28.56 -10.24 -25.47
CA THR A 948 -29.30 -11.28 -26.20
C THR A 948 -29.06 -12.67 -25.60
N LEU A 949 -27.80 -13.01 -25.32
CA LEU A 949 -27.38 -14.23 -24.63
C LEU A 949 -28.07 -14.38 -23.27
N ILE A 950 -28.02 -13.35 -22.41
CA ILE A 950 -28.65 -13.38 -21.08
C ILE A 950 -30.15 -13.61 -21.17
N ARG A 951 -30.83 -12.90 -22.09
CA ARG A 951 -32.28 -13.03 -22.32
C ARG A 951 -32.65 -14.43 -22.81
N ASP A 952 -31.89 -14.96 -23.76
CA ASP A 952 -32.22 -16.23 -24.41
C ASP A 952 -31.84 -17.43 -23.53
N MET A 953 -30.75 -17.34 -22.75
CA MET A 953 -30.43 -18.28 -21.65
C MET A 953 -31.50 -18.24 -20.56
N SER A 954 -31.98 -17.07 -20.15
CA SER A 954 -33.05 -16.94 -19.14
C SER A 954 -34.36 -17.60 -19.59
N LYS A 955 -34.77 -17.41 -20.84
CA LYS A 955 -35.92 -18.13 -21.45
C LYS A 955 -35.70 -19.64 -21.45
N TRP A 956 -34.51 -20.09 -21.89
CA TRP A 956 -34.15 -21.49 -22.01
C TRP A 956 -34.14 -22.19 -20.62
N VAL A 957 -33.51 -21.59 -19.61
CA VAL A 957 -33.56 -22.09 -18.22
C VAL A 957 -35.00 -22.17 -17.72
N THR A 958 -35.80 -21.11 -17.90
CA THR A 958 -37.20 -21.06 -17.46
C THR A 958 -38.07 -22.14 -18.10
N ALA A 959 -37.83 -22.48 -19.37
CA ALA A 959 -38.53 -23.57 -20.05
C ALA A 959 -38.19 -24.96 -19.45
N HIS A 960 -36.96 -25.14 -18.95
CA HIS A 960 -36.47 -26.43 -18.47
C HIS A 960 -36.62 -26.67 -16.95
N THR A 961 -36.69 -25.62 -16.12
CA THR A 961 -36.82 -25.73 -14.64
C THR A 961 -38.22 -26.05 -14.12
N SER A 962 -39.25 -26.12 -14.98
CA SER A 962 -40.63 -26.34 -14.55
C SER A 962 -40.90 -27.75 -13.98
N ILE A 963 -41.15 -27.83 -12.67
CA ILE A 963 -41.60 -29.08 -12.01
C ILE A 963 -43.04 -29.37 -12.47
N PRO A 964 -43.34 -30.58 -12.99
CA PRO A 964 -44.69 -30.90 -13.47
C PRO A 964 -45.65 -31.09 -12.29
N THR A 965 -46.76 -30.35 -12.29
CA THR A 965 -47.79 -30.35 -11.22
C THR A 965 -48.74 -31.55 -11.24
N SER A 966 -48.53 -32.52 -12.14
CA SER A 966 -49.29 -33.78 -12.21
C SER A 966 -48.45 -34.89 -12.86
N PRO A 967 -48.52 -36.14 -12.37
CA PRO A 967 -47.82 -37.27 -12.98
C PRO A 967 -48.51 -37.68 -14.30
N SER A 968 -47.92 -37.31 -15.44
CA SER A 968 -48.37 -37.76 -16.76
C SER A 968 -47.95 -39.22 -17.02
N SER A 969 -48.85 -40.05 -17.55
CA SER A 969 -48.58 -41.45 -17.91
C SER A 969 -47.60 -41.66 -19.09
N ARG A 970 -47.12 -40.57 -19.70
CA ARG A 970 -45.95 -40.60 -20.59
C ARG A 970 -44.69 -40.36 -19.77
N PRO A 971 -43.68 -41.25 -19.78
CA PRO A 971 -42.35 -40.91 -19.28
C PRO A 971 -41.77 -39.82 -20.19
N ALA A 972 -41.73 -38.58 -19.69
CA ALA A 972 -41.19 -37.42 -20.39
C ALA A 972 -39.65 -37.47 -20.40
N GLY A 973 -39.10 -38.48 -21.07
CA GLY A 973 -37.67 -38.68 -21.21
C GLY A 973 -37.02 -37.52 -21.95
N TRP A 974 -35.92 -37.02 -21.39
CA TRP A 974 -34.96 -36.11 -22.04
C TRP A 974 -35.57 -34.75 -22.42
N ARG A 975 -35.53 -33.81 -21.47
CA ARG A 975 -35.98 -32.41 -21.67
C ARG A 975 -34.99 -31.53 -22.44
N ASN A 976 -33.83 -32.05 -22.81
CA ASN A 976 -32.59 -31.30 -23.07
C ASN A 976 -32.20 -31.37 -24.56
N ILE A 977 -33.11 -31.02 -25.48
CA ILE A 977 -32.98 -31.41 -26.90
C ILE A 977 -33.27 -30.27 -27.92
N SER A 978 -32.96 -29.02 -27.54
CA SER A 978 -33.16 -27.82 -28.34
C SER A 978 -31.88 -26.97 -28.42
N LEU A 979 -31.52 -26.49 -29.62
CA LEU A 979 -30.41 -25.54 -29.84
C LEU A 979 -30.91 -24.19 -30.37
N LEU A 980 -30.47 -23.13 -29.72
CA LEU A 980 -30.86 -21.74 -30.00
C LEU A 980 -30.17 -21.16 -31.24
N GLY A 981 -30.73 -20.09 -31.78
CA GLY A 981 -30.23 -19.39 -32.97
C GLY A 981 -29.00 -18.48 -32.75
N ASN A 982 -28.89 -17.84 -31.57
CA ASN A 982 -27.72 -17.02 -31.25
C ASN A 982 -26.47 -17.89 -31.03
N HIS A 983 -25.36 -17.54 -31.68
CA HIS A 983 -24.11 -18.33 -31.67
C HIS A 983 -23.60 -18.64 -30.27
N THR A 984 -23.51 -17.64 -29.39
CA THR A 984 -22.96 -17.82 -28.04
C THR A 984 -23.91 -18.66 -27.17
N SER A 985 -25.22 -18.37 -27.23
CA SER A 985 -26.27 -19.18 -26.58
C SER A 985 -26.22 -20.65 -27.03
N ARG A 986 -25.89 -20.88 -28.30
CA ARG A 986 -25.79 -22.19 -28.93
C ARG A 986 -24.53 -22.96 -28.51
N VAL A 987 -23.37 -22.31 -28.38
CA VAL A 987 -22.15 -22.94 -27.84
C VAL A 987 -22.39 -23.39 -26.40
N THR A 988 -22.92 -22.51 -25.53
CA THR A 988 -23.25 -22.87 -24.14
C THR A 988 -24.28 -24.01 -24.08
N GLY A 989 -25.32 -23.99 -24.93
CA GLY A 989 -26.29 -25.07 -25.02
C GLY A 989 -25.67 -26.41 -25.46
N LYS A 990 -24.78 -26.39 -26.46
CA LYS A 990 -24.04 -27.59 -26.92
C LYS A 990 -23.21 -28.20 -25.80
N GLU A 991 -22.43 -27.39 -25.08
CA GLU A 991 -21.64 -27.88 -23.95
C GLU A 991 -22.49 -28.41 -22.80
N TRP A 992 -23.59 -27.72 -22.45
CA TRP A 992 -24.42 -28.14 -21.31
C TRP A 992 -25.11 -29.47 -21.57
N ILE A 993 -25.62 -29.70 -22.79
CA ILE A 993 -26.24 -30.98 -23.18
C ILE A 993 -25.21 -32.13 -23.05
N THR A 994 -23.99 -31.96 -23.56
CA THR A 994 -22.98 -33.03 -23.53
C THR A 994 -22.37 -33.25 -22.14
N LYS A 995 -22.14 -32.19 -21.35
CA LYS A 995 -21.73 -32.31 -19.94
C LYS A 995 -22.80 -32.98 -19.09
N HIS A 996 -24.08 -32.67 -19.29
CA HIS A 996 -25.19 -33.36 -18.63
C HIS A 996 -25.24 -34.86 -19.01
N MET A 997 -24.92 -35.22 -20.25
CA MET A 997 -24.78 -36.63 -20.65
C MET A 997 -23.57 -37.31 -20.00
N GLN A 998 -22.41 -36.63 -19.94
CA GLN A 998 -21.20 -37.13 -19.28
C GLN A 998 -21.49 -37.50 -17.81
N HIS A 999 -22.07 -36.58 -17.04
CA HIS A 999 -22.40 -36.82 -15.63
C HIS A 999 -23.45 -37.93 -15.41
N ASN A 1000 -24.28 -38.22 -16.41
CA ASN A 1000 -25.30 -39.28 -16.33
C ASN A 1000 -24.89 -40.61 -17.00
N ALA A 1001 -23.70 -40.68 -17.62
CA ALA A 1001 -23.24 -41.84 -18.39
C ALA A 1001 -23.23 -43.14 -17.57
N THR A 1002 -22.68 -43.11 -16.35
CA THR A 1002 -22.63 -44.26 -15.43
C THR A 1002 -24.02 -44.78 -15.07
N ASN A 1003 -25.03 -43.91 -14.99
CA ASN A 1003 -26.41 -44.32 -14.74
C ASN A 1003 -27.04 -44.97 -15.98
N MET A 1004 -26.72 -44.49 -17.19
CA MET A 1004 -27.19 -45.09 -18.44
C MET A 1004 -26.67 -46.52 -18.59
N PHE A 1005 -25.37 -46.76 -18.40
CA PHE A 1005 -24.78 -48.10 -18.47
C PHE A 1005 -25.39 -49.04 -17.41
N ARG A 1006 -25.61 -48.55 -16.19
CA ARG A 1006 -26.27 -49.32 -15.11
C ARG A 1006 -27.73 -49.64 -15.43
N GLN A 1007 -28.51 -48.67 -15.92
CA GLN A 1007 -29.92 -48.85 -16.28
C GLN A 1007 -30.09 -49.84 -17.43
N HIS A 1008 -29.18 -49.83 -18.40
CA HIS A 1008 -29.14 -50.79 -19.50
C HIS A 1008 -28.31 -52.04 -19.17
N GLY A 1009 -28.02 -52.32 -17.90
CA GLY A 1009 -27.52 -53.61 -17.43
C GLY A 1009 -26.19 -54.07 -18.05
N PHE A 1010 -25.26 -53.15 -18.29
CA PHE A 1010 -23.90 -53.51 -18.71
C PHE A 1010 -23.17 -54.26 -17.57
N PRO A 1011 -22.35 -55.28 -17.89
CA PRO A 1011 -21.54 -56.01 -16.91
C PRO A 1011 -20.29 -55.22 -16.50
N SER A 1012 -19.41 -55.82 -15.68
CA SER A 1012 -18.06 -55.30 -15.44
C SER A 1012 -17.24 -55.28 -16.75
N LEU A 1013 -16.27 -54.39 -16.86
CA LEU A 1013 -15.32 -54.36 -17.98
C LEU A 1013 -14.47 -55.64 -18.08
N GLU A 1014 -14.29 -56.34 -16.95
CA GLU A 1014 -13.63 -57.67 -16.87
C GLU A 1014 -14.48 -58.83 -17.40
N ALA A 1015 -15.76 -58.59 -17.73
CA ALA A 1015 -16.65 -59.62 -18.28
C ALA A 1015 -16.39 -59.86 -19.77
N ALA A 1016 -16.63 -61.10 -20.20
CA ALA A 1016 -16.38 -61.51 -21.59
C ALA A 1016 -17.14 -60.63 -22.62
N PRO A 1017 -16.51 -60.31 -23.77
CA PRO A 1017 -17.13 -59.54 -24.83
C PRO A 1017 -18.52 -60.03 -25.25
N PHE A 1018 -19.45 -59.09 -25.38
CA PHE A 1018 -20.83 -59.36 -25.82
C PHE A 1018 -21.31 -58.31 -26.82
N GLN A 1019 -22.30 -58.68 -27.62
CA GLN A 1019 -23.13 -57.73 -28.38
C GLN A 1019 -24.56 -58.25 -28.38
N ASP A 1020 -25.51 -57.37 -28.07
CA ASP A 1020 -26.94 -57.66 -28.21
C ASP A 1020 -27.71 -56.48 -28.81
N THR A 1021 -29.00 -56.71 -29.07
CA THR A 1021 -29.92 -55.72 -29.59
C THR A 1021 -31.33 -56.08 -29.14
N ASP A 1022 -31.99 -55.14 -28.48
CA ASP A 1022 -33.36 -55.24 -28.00
C ASP A 1022 -34.25 -54.24 -28.74
N VAL A 1023 -35.51 -54.62 -29.00
CA VAL A 1023 -36.46 -53.84 -29.80
C VAL A 1023 -37.83 -53.87 -29.14
N VAL A 1024 -38.09 -52.85 -28.33
CA VAL A 1024 -39.33 -52.72 -27.56
C VAL A 1024 -40.36 -51.95 -28.39
N PHE A 1025 -41.45 -52.62 -28.78
CA PHE A 1025 -42.56 -52.00 -29.49
C PHE A 1025 -43.58 -51.38 -28.52
N SER A 1026 -44.14 -50.24 -28.89
CA SER A 1026 -45.23 -49.53 -28.22
C SER A 1026 -46.27 -49.09 -29.26
N GLU A 1027 -47.47 -48.68 -28.82
CA GLU A 1027 -48.61 -48.40 -29.72
C GLU A 1027 -48.34 -47.36 -30.83
N HIS A 1028 -47.34 -46.48 -30.64
CA HIS A 1028 -47.05 -45.36 -31.55
C HIS A 1028 -45.56 -45.24 -31.95
N HIS A 1029 -44.67 -46.07 -31.40
CA HIS A 1029 -43.23 -46.03 -31.68
C HIS A 1029 -42.58 -47.37 -31.31
N PHE A 1030 -41.35 -47.59 -31.77
CA PHE A 1030 -40.49 -48.66 -31.27
C PHE A 1030 -39.17 -48.07 -30.79
N THR A 1031 -38.63 -48.62 -29.71
CA THR A 1031 -37.33 -48.25 -29.15
C THR A 1031 -36.32 -49.33 -29.50
N PHE A 1032 -35.22 -48.93 -30.13
CA PHE A 1032 -34.13 -49.82 -30.53
C PHE A 1032 -32.92 -49.55 -29.62
N VAL A 1033 -32.48 -50.56 -28.88
CA VAL A 1033 -31.32 -50.49 -27.99
C VAL A 1033 -30.29 -51.50 -28.46
N ARG A 1034 -29.05 -51.07 -28.74
CA ARG A 1034 -27.92 -51.95 -29.03
C ARG A 1034 -26.86 -51.78 -27.94
N ARG A 1035 -26.40 -52.89 -27.36
CA ARG A 1035 -25.29 -52.90 -26.40
C ARG A 1035 -24.13 -53.70 -26.98
N ALA A 1036 -22.91 -53.28 -26.67
CA ALA A 1036 -21.71 -54.01 -27.03
C ALA A 1036 -20.56 -53.69 -26.05
N GLN A 1037 -19.73 -54.69 -25.77
CA GLN A 1037 -18.48 -54.58 -25.04
C GLN A 1037 -17.50 -55.54 -25.72
N TYR A 1038 -16.30 -55.07 -26.05
CA TYR A 1038 -15.30 -55.85 -26.78
C TYR A 1038 -13.90 -55.27 -26.58
N ASP A 1039 -12.90 -56.15 -26.59
CA ASP A 1039 -11.50 -55.78 -26.49
C ASP A 1039 -10.99 -55.20 -27.82
N VAL A 1040 -10.12 -54.19 -27.74
CA VAL A 1040 -9.49 -53.54 -28.89
C VAL A 1040 -8.00 -53.93 -28.94
N PRO A 1041 -7.43 -54.32 -30.10
CA PRO A 1041 -6.03 -54.74 -30.17
C PRO A 1041 -5.04 -53.64 -29.78
N VAL A 1042 -3.95 -54.07 -29.11
CA VAL A 1042 -2.90 -53.26 -28.45
C VAL A 1042 -2.19 -52.23 -29.36
N GLY A 1043 -2.36 -52.33 -30.69
CA GLY A 1043 -1.82 -51.36 -31.65
C GLY A 1043 -2.66 -50.10 -31.87
N PHE A 1044 -3.83 -49.97 -31.23
CA PHE A 1044 -4.81 -48.91 -31.52
C PHE A 1044 -4.93 -47.88 -30.38
N PRO A 1045 -4.49 -46.62 -30.55
CA PRO A 1045 -4.57 -45.61 -29.49
C PRO A 1045 -6.02 -45.21 -29.19
N LEU A 1046 -6.36 -45.13 -27.91
CA LEU A 1046 -7.63 -44.59 -27.39
C LEU A 1046 -8.02 -43.26 -28.07
N GLU A 1047 -7.09 -42.32 -28.12
CA GLU A 1047 -7.24 -41.01 -28.79
C GLU A 1047 -7.78 -41.11 -30.23
N LEU A 1048 -7.34 -42.13 -30.98
CA LEU A 1048 -7.77 -42.34 -32.36
C LEU A 1048 -9.18 -42.96 -32.43
N HIS A 1049 -9.55 -43.83 -31.49
CA HIS A 1049 -10.87 -44.45 -31.44
C HIS A 1049 -11.95 -43.41 -31.11
N LEU A 1050 -11.73 -42.62 -30.05
CA LEU A 1050 -12.59 -41.51 -29.66
C LEU A 1050 -12.72 -40.49 -30.81
N ARG A 1051 -11.63 -40.25 -31.56
CA ARG A 1051 -11.63 -39.38 -32.74
C ARG A 1051 -12.50 -39.90 -33.89
N VAL A 1052 -12.57 -41.22 -34.13
CA VAL A 1052 -13.46 -41.80 -35.15
C VAL A 1052 -14.93 -41.50 -34.82
N PHE A 1053 -15.36 -41.70 -33.57
CA PHE A 1053 -16.73 -41.36 -33.16
C PHE A 1053 -17.00 -39.85 -33.08
N HIS A 1054 -15.96 -39.01 -32.92
CA HIS A 1054 -16.10 -37.54 -32.89
C HIS A 1054 -16.07 -36.87 -34.28
N GLU A 1055 -15.41 -37.45 -35.28
CA GLU A 1055 -15.31 -36.90 -36.64
C GLU A 1055 -16.19 -37.61 -37.68
N PHE A 1056 -16.54 -38.89 -37.47
CA PHE A 1056 -17.28 -39.72 -38.44
C PHE A 1056 -18.55 -40.35 -37.84
N LEU A 1057 -19.17 -39.71 -36.85
CA LEU A 1057 -20.30 -40.23 -36.06
C LEU A 1057 -21.43 -40.83 -36.93
N CYS A 1058 -21.82 -40.18 -38.02
CA CYS A 1058 -22.92 -40.63 -38.88
C CYS A 1058 -22.62 -41.94 -39.64
N ASP A 1059 -21.37 -42.20 -39.99
CA ASP A 1059 -20.94 -43.46 -40.62
C ASP A 1059 -20.70 -44.54 -39.56
N ALA A 1060 -20.09 -44.17 -38.42
CA ALA A 1060 -19.87 -45.07 -37.29
C ALA A 1060 -21.19 -45.64 -36.72
N LEU A 1061 -22.25 -44.81 -36.67
CA LEU A 1061 -23.61 -45.22 -36.29
C LEU A 1061 -24.47 -45.70 -37.47
N MET A 1062 -23.92 -45.82 -38.68
CA MET A 1062 -24.63 -46.25 -39.90
C MET A 1062 -25.97 -45.51 -40.14
N VAL A 1063 -26.03 -44.21 -39.86
CA VAL A 1063 -27.30 -43.47 -39.80
C VAL A 1063 -27.97 -43.38 -41.18
N ASN A 1064 -27.18 -43.42 -42.25
CA ASN A 1064 -27.61 -43.48 -43.64
C ASN A 1064 -27.85 -44.92 -44.17
N GLY A 1065 -27.81 -45.93 -43.29
CA GLY A 1065 -27.91 -47.34 -43.62
C GLY A 1065 -26.62 -47.91 -44.24
N LEU A 1066 -26.76 -48.76 -45.27
CA LEU A 1066 -25.63 -49.30 -46.04
C LEU A 1066 -25.01 -48.29 -47.04
N SER A 1067 -25.68 -47.16 -47.26
CA SER A 1067 -25.14 -46.07 -48.08
C SER A 1067 -24.15 -45.26 -47.24
N GLY A 1068 -22.85 -45.45 -47.46
CA GLY A 1068 -21.82 -44.61 -46.82
C GLY A 1068 -22.07 -43.12 -47.09
N VAL A 1069 -21.73 -42.25 -46.13
CA VAL A 1069 -22.05 -40.83 -46.23
C VAL A 1069 -20.98 -40.12 -47.06
N SER A 1070 -21.29 -39.86 -48.33
CA SER A 1070 -20.39 -39.24 -49.30
C SER A 1070 -20.23 -37.72 -49.15
N VAL A 1071 -20.78 -37.12 -48.09
CA VAL A 1071 -20.77 -35.68 -47.81
C VAL A 1071 -20.30 -35.41 -46.38
N PRO A 1072 -19.51 -34.35 -46.11
CA PRO A 1072 -19.16 -33.96 -44.75
C PRO A 1072 -20.41 -33.71 -43.92
N THR A 1073 -20.52 -34.35 -42.75
CA THR A 1073 -21.67 -34.20 -41.85
C THR A 1073 -21.47 -33.16 -40.76
N VAL A 1074 -20.22 -32.89 -40.35
CA VAL A 1074 -19.92 -31.86 -39.35
C VAL A 1074 -20.31 -30.48 -39.90
N VAL A 1075 -21.30 -29.84 -39.29
CA VAL A 1075 -21.73 -28.46 -39.61
C VAL A 1075 -21.23 -27.44 -38.60
N GLU A 1076 -20.98 -27.86 -37.36
CA GLU A 1076 -20.39 -27.02 -36.31
C GLU A 1076 -19.38 -27.85 -35.51
N ARG A 1077 -18.29 -27.22 -35.05
CA ARG A 1077 -17.21 -27.86 -34.31
C ARG A 1077 -16.62 -26.89 -33.30
N GLU A 1078 -16.71 -27.24 -32.03
CA GLU A 1078 -16.06 -26.58 -30.90
C GLU A 1078 -14.86 -27.43 -30.43
N ALA A 1079 -14.15 -26.98 -29.39
CA ALA A 1079 -13.06 -27.75 -28.78
C ALA A 1079 -13.52 -29.06 -28.11
N SER A 1080 -14.77 -29.09 -27.60
CA SER A 1080 -15.34 -30.17 -26.79
C SER A 1080 -16.51 -30.92 -27.46
N THR A 1081 -17.07 -30.36 -28.54
CA THR A 1081 -18.30 -30.88 -29.18
C THR A 1081 -18.32 -30.71 -30.72
N THR A 1082 -19.03 -31.60 -31.41
CA THR A 1082 -19.31 -31.50 -32.86
C THR A 1082 -20.79 -31.70 -33.14
N LEU A 1083 -21.39 -30.86 -34.00
CA LEU A 1083 -22.76 -31.06 -34.50
C LEU A 1083 -22.70 -31.68 -35.90
N HIS A 1084 -23.22 -32.89 -36.04
CA HIS A 1084 -23.34 -33.61 -37.30
C HIS A 1084 -24.75 -33.50 -37.87
N ARG A 1085 -24.90 -32.95 -39.07
CA ARG A 1085 -26.18 -32.79 -39.76
C ARG A 1085 -26.18 -33.56 -41.08
N LEU A 1086 -27.27 -34.28 -41.35
CA LEU A 1086 -27.44 -35.09 -42.56
C LEU A 1086 -28.94 -35.25 -42.89
N ILE A 1087 -29.28 -35.26 -44.18
CA ILE A 1087 -30.54 -35.83 -44.66
C ILE A 1087 -30.21 -37.21 -45.23
N THR A 1088 -30.80 -38.27 -44.68
CA THR A 1088 -30.50 -39.64 -45.12
C THR A 1088 -31.11 -39.97 -46.48
N CYS A 1089 -30.66 -41.06 -47.09
CA CYS A 1089 -31.24 -41.67 -48.29
C CYS A 1089 -32.73 -42.07 -48.15
N ARG A 1090 -33.30 -41.99 -46.94
CA ARG A 1090 -34.72 -42.23 -46.63
C ARG A 1090 -35.49 -40.94 -46.32
N ASN A 1091 -34.91 -39.77 -46.65
CA ASN A 1091 -35.45 -38.44 -46.39
C ASN A 1091 -35.71 -38.15 -44.89
N GLU A 1092 -34.89 -38.72 -44.01
CA GLU A 1092 -34.93 -38.48 -42.56
C GLU A 1092 -33.87 -37.47 -42.15
N GLY A 1093 -34.25 -36.49 -41.33
CA GLY A 1093 -33.38 -35.46 -40.76
C GLY A 1093 -32.56 -35.97 -39.56
N VAL A 1094 -31.26 -35.76 -39.62
CA VAL A 1094 -30.28 -36.12 -38.59
C VAL A 1094 -29.57 -34.85 -38.15
N ASN A 1095 -29.52 -34.61 -36.83
CA ASN A 1095 -28.83 -33.48 -36.22
C ASN A 1095 -28.20 -33.95 -34.90
N LEU A 1096 -27.09 -34.69 -34.98
CA LEU A 1096 -26.44 -35.36 -33.86
C LEU A 1096 -25.37 -34.46 -33.23
N LEU A 1097 -25.61 -33.98 -32.02
CA LEU A 1097 -24.61 -33.32 -31.19
C LEU A 1097 -23.75 -34.40 -30.50
N CYS A 1098 -22.45 -34.38 -30.74
CA CYS A 1098 -21.44 -35.22 -30.11
C CYS A 1098 -20.64 -34.41 -29.08
N GLY A 1099 -20.21 -35.04 -28.00
CA GLY A 1099 -19.27 -34.49 -27.02
C GLY A 1099 -18.22 -35.53 -26.64
N ARG A 1100 -16.97 -35.09 -26.49
CA ARG A 1100 -15.82 -35.96 -26.20
C ARG A 1100 -15.13 -35.51 -24.92
N PHE A 1101 -14.90 -36.47 -24.02
CA PHE A 1101 -14.26 -36.25 -22.73
C PHE A 1101 -13.15 -37.29 -22.51
N THR A 1102 -12.08 -36.91 -21.82
CA THR A 1102 -10.92 -37.77 -21.53
C THR A 1102 -10.47 -37.53 -20.10
N ASP A 1103 -10.16 -38.60 -19.37
CA ASP A 1103 -9.74 -38.59 -17.98
C ASP A 1103 -8.39 -39.32 -17.86
N GLY A 1104 -7.32 -38.56 -17.60
CA GLY A 1104 -5.95 -39.03 -17.77
C GLY A 1104 -5.59 -39.34 -19.25
N ALA A 1105 -4.61 -40.22 -19.45
CA ALA A 1105 -4.22 -40.72 -20.77
C ALA A 1105 -5.03 -41.97 -21.19
N ASP A 1106 -5.70 -42.60 -20.23
CA ASP A 1106 -6.12 -44.00 -20.30
C ASP A 1106 -7.65 -44.19 -20.27
N ARG A 1107 -8.45 -43.14 -20.05
CA ARG A 1107 -9.93 -43.22 -20.09
C ARG A 1107 -10.56 -42.18 -21.01
N GLY A 1108 -11.57 -42.62 -21.75
CA GLY A 1108 -12.29 -41.80 -22.73
C GLY A 1108 -13.80 -42.04 -22.71
N LEU A 1109 -14.56 -40.98 -22.93
CA LEU A 1109 -16.00 -41.01 -23.07
C LEU A 1109 -16.44 -40.23 -24.32
N VAL A 1110 -17.24 -40.85 -25.17
CA VAL A 1110 -17.99 -40.17 -26.23
C VAL A 1110 -19.49 -40.30 -25.93
N VAL A 1111 -20.18 -39.16 -25.92
CA VAL A 1111 -21.64 -39.08 -25.80
C VAL A 1111 -22.20 -38.40 -27.04
N ALA A 1112 -23.35 -38.85 -27.55
CA ALA A 1112 -24.04 -38.13 -28.62
C ALA A 1112 -25.56 -38.17 -28.50
N GLN A 1113 -26.22 -37.08 -28.86
CA GLN A 1113 -27.66 -36.88 -28.75
C GLN A 1113 -28.21 -36.23 -30.03
N GLN A 1114 -29.29 -36.76 -30.58
CA GLN A 1114 -29.99 -36.08 -31.68
C GLN A 1114 -30.77 -34.87 -31.13
N ILE A 1115 -30.38 -33.67 -31.57
CA ILE A 1115 -31.11 -32.42 -31.42
C ILE A 1115 -32.44 -32.51 -32.19
N GLN A 1116 -33.56 -32.17 -31.54
CA GLN A 1116 -34.89 -32.25 -32.15
C GLN A 1116 -35.30 -30.90 -32.74
N HIS A 1117 -35.11 -29.82 -31.97
CA HIS A 1117 -35.42 -28.46 -32.37
C HIS A 1117 -34.13 -27.67 -32.53
N ASP A 1118 -33.95 -27.03 -33.68
CA ASP A 1118 -32.76 -26.26 -34.00
C ASP A 1118 -33.19 -25.00 -34.75
N ASP A 1119 -33.05 -23.84 -34.12
CA ASP A 1119 -33.46 -22.55 -34.70
C ASP A 1119 -32.73 -22.24 -36.02
N LEU A 1120 -31.54 -22.83 -36.23
CA LEU A 1120 -30.75 -22.70 -37.46
C LEU A 1120 -30.99 -23.83 -38.47
N TRP A 1121 -31.95 -24.72 -38.20
CA TRP A 1121 -32.38 -25.75 -39.16
C TRP A 1121 -33.88 -26.10 -39.07
N PRO A 1122 -34.79 -25.11 -39.24
CA PRO A 1122 -36.22 -25.37 -39.30
C PRO A 1122 -36.58 -26.27 -40.49
N HIS A 1123 -37.21 -27.42 -40.23
CA HIS A 1123 -37.65 -28.36 -41.26
C HIS A 1123 -38.84 -29.20 -40.79
N ASP A 1124 -39.60 -29.76 -41.73
CA ASP A 1124 -40.67 -30.75 -41.47
C ASP A 1124 -40.26 -32.19 -41.81
N LEU A 1125 -38.96 -32.45 -42.03
CA LEU A 1125 -38.44 -33.81 -42.27
C LEU A 1125 -38.67 -34.71 -41.04
N PRO A 1126 -39.05 -35.99 -41.22
CA PRO A 1126 -39.09 -36.96 -40.13
C PRO A 1126 -37.73 -37.05 -39.44
N GLN A 1127 -37.74 -37.18 -38.11
CA GLN A 1127 -36.54 -37.43 -37.30
C GLN A 1127 -36.74 -38.67 -36.42
N ARG A 1128 -35.66 -39.14 -35.80
CA ARG A 1128 -35.71 -40.04 -34.64
C ARG A 1128 -34.89 -39.46 -33.51
N ASN A 1129 -35.36 -39.62 -32.28
CA ASN A 1129 -34.52 -39.39 -31.11
C ASN A 1129 -33.46 -40.50 -31.05
N ARG A 1130 -32.18 -40.11 -31.04
CA ARG A 1130 -31.02 -41.00 -31.02
C ARG A 1130 -30.11 -40.58 -29.87
N MET A 1131 -29.50 -41.58 -29.23
CA MET A 1131 -28.59 -41.40 -28.12
C MET A 1131 -27.43 -42.41 -28.27
N LEU A 1132 -26.21 -41.98 -27.93
CA LEU A 1132 -25.01 -42.80 -27.81
C LEU A 1132 -24.32 -42.46 -26.49
N CYS A 1133 -23.77 -43.49 -25.85
CA CYS A 1133 -22.76 -43.35 -24.81
C CYS A 1133 -21.74 -44.49 -25.00
N LEU A 1134 -20.48 -44.13 -25.17
CA LEU A 1134 -19.35 -45.01 -25.41
C LEU A 1134 -18.28 -44.68 -24.37
N HIS A 1135 -17.84 -45.68 -23.61
CA HIS A 1135 -16.77 -45.56 -22.62
C HIS A 1135 -15.65 -46.53 -23.01
N GLU A 1136 -14.42 -46.03 -23.01
CA GLU A 1136 -13.21 -46.80 -23.33
C GLU A 1136 -12.18 -46.59 -22.22
N GLU A 1137 -11.54 -47.67 -21.80
CA GLU A 1137 -10.50 -47.69 -20.76
C GLU A 1137 -9.33 -48.56 -21.23
N ALA A 1138 -8.12 -48.00 -21.21
CA ALA A 1138 -6.88 -48.70 -21.50
C ALA A 1138 -6.43 -49.50 -20.28
N GLN A 1139 -5.95 -50.73 -20.51
CA GLN A 1139 -5.42 -51.61 -19.47
C GLN A 1139 -3.92 -51.82 -19.69
N GLU A 1140 -3.15 -51.95 -18.60
CA GLU A 1140 -1.73 -52.31 -18.69
C GLU A 1140 -1.55 -53.68 -19.37
N TRP A 1141 -0.80 -53.71 -20.47
CA TRP A 1141 -0.63 -54.94 -21.24
C TRP A 1141 0.43 -55.86 -20.62
N GLY A 1142 -0.01 -56.85 -19.85
CA GLY A 1142 0.82 -57.88 -19.22
C GLY A 1142 1.50 -58.88 -20.17
N GLY A 1143 1.77 -58.51 -21.43
CA GLY A 1143 2.43 -59.34 -22.44
C GLY A 1143 3.90 -58.96 -22.67
N ASN A 1144 4.63 -59.79 -23.43
CA ASN A 1144 5.98 -59.48 -23.91
C ASN A 1144 5.92 -58.91 -25.34
N LEU A 1145 6.38 -57.66 -25.52
CA LEU A 1145 6.32 -56.90 -26.78
C LEU A 1145 6.91 -57.64 -27.99
N GLN A 1146 7.87 -58.53 -27.74
CA GLN A 1146 8.56 -59.32 -28.76
C GLN A 1146 7.63 -60.28 -29.54
N ASN A 1147 6.44 -60.58 -29.02
CA ASN A 1147 5.46 -61.49 -29.64
C ASN A 1147 4.50 -60.80 -30.63
N LEU A 1148 4.53 -59.47 -30.77
CA LEU A 1148 3.74 -58.76 -31.78
C LEU A 1148 4.36 -58.92 -33.19
N PRO A 1149 3.56 -58.92 -34.26
CA PRO A 1149 4.07 -58.84 -35.64
C PRO A 1149 5.04 -57.66 -35.80
N GLN A 1150 6.11 -57.86 -36.59
CA GLN A 1150 7.22 -56.91 -36.68
C GLN A 1150 6.78 -55.52 -37.22
N ASP A 1151 5.78 -55.52 -38.10
CA ASP A 1151 5.07 -54.36 -38.62
C ASP A 1151 4.31 -53.55 -37.55
N MET A 1152 3.90 -54.16 -36.44
CA MET A 1152 3.33 -53.46 -35.29
C MET A 1152 4.39 -52.95 -34.29
N GLN A 1153 5.61 -53.50 -34.31
CA GLN A 1153 6.69 -53.07 -33.42
C GLN A 1153 7.37 -51.76 -33.89
N GLU A 1154 7.37 -51.47 -35.20
CA GLU A 1154 8.11 -50.33 -35.76
C GLU A 1154 7.32 -48.99 -35.86
N VAL A 1155 6.07 -48.94 -35.38
CA VAL A 1155 5.20 -47.74 -35.49
C VAL A 1155 5.61 -46.62 -34.51
N ARG A 1156 6.74 -45.98 -34.79
CA ARG A 1156 7.09 -44.67 -34.21
C ARG A 1156 6.17 -43.60 -34.81
N TYR A 1157 5.15 -43.20 -34.06
CA TYR A 1157 4.19 -42.17 -34.43
C TYR A 1157 4.87 -40.86 -34.85
N ARG A 1158 4.91 -40.61 -36.17
CA ARG A 1158 5.11 -39.29 -36.77
C ARG A 1158 3.74 -38.64 -36.99
N HIS A 1159 3.72 -37.31 -37.12
CA HIS A 1159 2.53 -36.58 -37.53
C HIS A 1159 2.03 -37.00 -38.94
N ASP A 1160 0.83 -36.53 -39.30
CA ASP A 1160 0.14 -36.72 -40.59
C ASP A 1160 -0.64 -38.05 -40.76
N SER A 1161 -1.50 -38.37 -39.78
CA SER A 1161 -2.37 -39.56 -39.76
C SER A 1161 -3.56 -39.56 -40.75
N GLN A 1162 -3.58 -38.66 -41.75
CA GLN A 1162 -4.71 -38.49 -42.67
C GLN A 1162 -4.97 -39.75 -43.53
N ALA A 1163 -3.91 -40.46 -43.94
CA ALA A 1163 -4.02 -41.72 -44.68
C ALA A 1163 -4.51 -42.89 -43.80
N TYR A 1164 -4.18 -42.91 -42.51
CA TYR A 1164 -4.58 -43.98 -41.60
C TYR A 1164 -6.07 -43.87 -41.22
N GLY A 1165 -6.58 -42.63 -41.06
CA GLY A 1165 -8.03 -42.39 -40.92
C GLY A 1165 -8.84 -42.86 -42.14
N GLN A 1166 -8.31 -42.67 -43.36
CA GLN A 1166 -8.94 -43.18 -44.59
C GLN A 1166 -8.93 -44.72 -44.65
N LEU A 1167 -7.84 -45.37 -44.21
CA LEU A 1167 -7.75 -46.83 -44.13
C LEU A 1167 -8.81 -47.42 -43.17
N LEU A 1168 -8.97 -46.79 -42.00
CA LEU A 1168 -9.97 -47.20 -41.00
C LEU A 1168 -11.40 -46.97 -41.47
N SER A 1169 -11.66 -45.86 -42.19
CA SER A 1169 -12.95 -45.63 -42.85
C SER A 1169 -13.30 -46.75 -43.84
N ALA A 1170 -12.33 -47.21 -44.64
CA ALA A 1170 -12.54 -48.32 -45.57
C ALA A 1170 -12.82 -49.65 -44.85
N GLN A 1171 -12.06 -49.97 -43.80
CA GLN A 1171 -12.27 -51.19 -43.00
C GLN A 1171 -13.61 -51.18 -42.25
N ALA A 1172 -14.06 -50.01 -41.76
CA ALA A 1172 -15.36 -49.86 -41.13
C ALA A 1172 -16.51 -50.14 -42.12
N VAL A 1173 -16.41 -49.65 -43.37
CA VAL A 1173 -17.39 -49.95 -44.43
C VAL A 1173 -17.47 -51.45 -44.73
N GLU A 1174 -16.35 -52.17 -44.69
CA GLU A 1174 -16.31 -53.61 -44.96
C GLU A 1174 -16.88 -54.45 -43.79
N ARG A 1175 -16.55 -54.10 -42.53
CA ARG A 1175 -17.21 -54.67 -41.33
C ARG A 1175 -18.72 -54.39 -41.34
N ASN A 1176 -19.14 -53.19 -41.73
CA ASN A 1176 -20.55 -52.80 -41.78
C ASN A 1176 -21.33 -53.50 -42.92
N ARG A 1177 -20.67 -53.86 -44.03
CA ARG A 1177 -21.26 -54.75 -45.04
C ARG A 1177 -21.57 -56.14 -44.47
N ALA A 1178 -20.66 -56.73 -43.71
CA ALA A 1178 -20.89 -58.02 -43.05
C ALA A 1178 -22.02 -57.93 -42.00
N LEU A 1179 -22.06 -56.85 -41.22
CA LEU A 1179 -23.11 -56.62 -40.21
C LEU A 1179 -24.50 -56.53 -40.84
N VAL A 1180 -24.66 -55.80 -41.95
CA VAL A 1180 -25.98 -55.69 -42.60
C VAL A 1180 -26.30 -56.90 -43.48
N ALA A 1181 -25.31 -57.67 -43.96
CA ALA A 1181 -25.57 -58.99 -44.53
C ALA A 1181 -26.20 -59.94 -43.49
N ALA A 1182 -25.82 -59.84 -42.21
CA ALA A 1182 -26.46 -60.57 -41.13
C ALA A 1182 -27.87 -60.01 -40.79
N LEU A 1183 -28.05 -58.69 -40.76
CA LEU A 1183 -29.37 -58.05 -40.48
C LEU A 1183 -30.39 -58.22 -41.62
N MET A 1184 -29.94 -58.45 -42.86
CA MET A 1184 -30.79 -58.68 -44.03
C MET A 1184 -30.98 -60.17 -44.36
N ALA A 1185 -30.37 -61.08 -43.60
CA ALA A 1185 -30.58 -62.50 -43.77
C ALA A 1185 -32.00 -62.90 -43.31
N PRO A 1186 -32.79 -63.64 -44.12
CA PRO A 1186 -34.08 -64.13 -43.68
C PRO A 1186 -33.90 -65.12 -42.51
N PRO A 1187 -34.77 -65.07 -41.48
CA PRO A 1187 -34.59 -65.91 -40.29
C PRO A 1187 -34.67 -67.41 -40.62
N PRO A 1188 -33.87 -68.25 -39.93
CA PRO A 1188 -33.81 -69.68 -40.21
C PRO A 1188 -35.17 -70.37 -39.96
N LYS A 1189 -35.82 -70.82 -41.03
CA LYS A 1189 -37.14 -71.47 -40.97
C LYS A 1189 -37.07 -72.92 -40.49
N LYS A 1190 -37.75 -73.22 -39.36
CA LYS A 1190 -38.35 -74.50 -38.86
C LYS A 1190 -38.30 -74.48 -37.33
N GLN A 1191 -39.27 -74.91 -36.52
CA GLN A 1191 -40.69 -75.34 -36.61
C GLN A 1191 -41.36 -74.81 -35.30
N LEU A 1192 -42.67 -74.73 -35.05
CA LEU A 1192 -43.91 -75.21 -35.67
C LEU A 1192 -44.81 -73.98 -36.03
N ALA A 1193 -45.87 -73.99 -36.85
CA ALA A 1193 -47.09 -74.82 -36.91
C ALA A 1193 -47.99 -74.68 -35.64
N SER A 1194 -49.30 -74.42 -35.72
CA SER A 1194 -50.19 -74.27 -36.91
C SER A 1194 -51.43 -73.39 -36.62
N ASP A 1195 -52.34 -73.33 -37.61
CA ASP A 1195 -53.78 -72.97 -37.54
C ASP A 1195 -54.22 -71.53 -37.90
N TRP A 1196 -55.52 -71.42 -38.18
CA TRP A 1196 -56.37 -70.23 -38.35
C TRP A 1196 -56.22 -69.41 -39.64
N SER A 1197 -56.46 -70.09 -40.75
CA SER A 1197 -56.94 -69.51 -42.00
C SER A 1197 -58.41 -68.99 -41.89
N THR A 1198 -58.60 -67.70 -41.62
CA THR A 1198 -59.87 -66.98 -41.87
C THR A 1198 -59.65 -65.46 -42.00
N PRO A 1199 -60.09 -64.79 -43.08
CA PRO A 1199 -59.92 -63.35 -43.25
C PRO A 1199 -61.19 -62.53 -42.92
N PRO A 1200 -61.07 -61.47 -42.09
CA PRO A 1200 -61.97 -60.32 -42.12
C PRO A 1200 -61.24 -59.01 -42.50
N ARG A 1201 -61.99 -57.92 -42.68
CA ARG A 1201 -61.49 -56.64 -43.24
C ARG A 1201 -60.93 -55.70 -42.18
N LEU A 1202 -59.89 -54.96 -42.57
CA LEU A 1202 -59.54 -53.65 -41.99
C LEU A 1202 -60.71 -52.66 -42.17
N ALA A 1203 -61.00 -51.87 -41.12
CA ALA A 1203 -61.80 -50.65 -41.22
C ALA A 1203 -61.51 -49.71 -40.04
N LYS A 1204 -60.83 -48.59 -40.35
CA LYS A 1204 -60.22 -47.61 -39.42
C LYS A 1204 -58.98 -48.13 -38.70
#